data_AF-A0A925X8G9-F1
#
_entry.id   AF-A0A925X8G9-F1
#
_cell.length_a   1.000
_cell.length_b   1.000
_cell.length_c   1.000
_cell.angle_alpha   90.00
_cell.angle_beta   90.00
_cell.angle_gamma   90.00
#
_symmetry.space_group_name_H-M   'P 1'
#
loop_
_entity.id
_entity.type
_entity.pdbx_description
1 polymer ?
#
loop_
_entity_poly.entity_id
_entity_poly.type
_entity_poly.pdbx_seq_one_letter_code
_entity_poly.pdbx_strand_id
1 'polypeptide(L)'
;MQSASSCARSTKLRAATLSAVASLMIGFSAAPVARGADVSPPVIMQWFESSWKTMQRRTPDLFNAGYGAVWTPPPGRALYDDQGGGIGYNLYDRFDLGKANDPTLYGTERGYRSLVKSVQKMNGDVYVDYIHHHVGAWDVPGYTGWGGFTPTKSIQDRSDYPGFELSDPYVGANSFNPNYRNLPGQRDSYPDAPPVNDGNTPQYQYQYRLAHLITIDLTSTRSDVRNPVPGNADNVRQAANGWAIGTSTLLPNGKPGASTIVRRANTPDANNARYYPDQNLPGITVTDPATGGGTYTIYPYNQNNPLAGDATSETNAGYMMRYAQWLVNDIGVDGLRIDAARHVPYGQTGDAYNPANLNMPALVDRATFRQSTRLNLDGSQRTVFNFQEVFSGDKNLLQTFTRKDINPATPNVVGGNRDVLDFPMWFAMRGNMTGNGTRNNWYNLRNASQDINDDGLANNGSQAIGFVINHDDGKGNINDQQNDYIVLDNVAHAWILMRPGNAYVFNNAHEFDRAGNNEFFLKDGRGDALGGLYGNIVTNLVDIRNSYGRGDFKERWIDPGGNSAVYVFERENSAVVGLNVGYNPGVATRTVDTAFAPGTHLEEQTGNWQDPSGQVARTVTVGADKKATINIPWNNANNGNKGYVIYGLPRPRGNVSLSNVSQTIAGETPTAATNATARLAAIDVITANSFNVTLNTNAVTLSDGYRDNAADGDRAYVRIDGGLDLNGNGTVDFRSGGDTRYGFENFTTTNTPGTTSGTGNGLYVQSVNAANLSEGYHYLTTRAYRQRSDGGPDVFSDFKKTIYVDRLKPVSAMDSAVVLSGNDRDVRTLSVDQTADKVWTFMNLPANLTDAQVVALTNAGNGATAIDIDLFSKTFANVINGNNAVTVVTREITGNTNVQRFAGQNLLTTNGAGLGDLNQSNGYEIGDVTGTAYGIESIVYPNGSGTTNFAFNPASDLTNDGLIDSRDLYALPVQYLNVNAPQAVKTAAREAVLRRGDVNDDGVTNANDIDHLHASFGNTAWRYDLDVDGWPTANGADRQDADVLIRTIFETDYGDSDLNGIVDFDDYSHIDNGFNNNRTGWVNGDFDGNGIVDFDDYSLIDFAFNTQGRGLARAIAYLDGSDPSSDGMNTPGLQLVQQHLEQFGPGYANGFLSAVPEPGSALIVIGWLSASAGRRRRNKDCHAERQPAKHLA
;
A
#
# COMPACT_ATOMS: atom_id res chain seq x y z
N MET A 1 46.87 12.37 1.56
CA MET A 1 48.19 12.55 0.92
C MET A 1 48.10 12.10 -0.52
N GLN A 2 48.32 13.03 -1.44
CA GLN A 2 48.61 12.75 -2.85
C GLN A 2 49.96 12.02 -2.96
N SER A 3 50.12 11.12 -3.93
CA SER A 3 51.03 11.37 -5.07
C SER A 3 51.12 10.15 -5.98
N ALA A 4 50.86 10.42 -7.26
CA ALA A 4 51.10 9.57 -8.41
C ALA A 4 52.59 9.36 -8.70
N SER A 5 52.90 8.39 -9.58
CA SER A 5 53.98 8.35 -10.61
C SER A 5 54.13 6.90 -11.12
N SER A 6 54.43 6.53 -12.36
CA SER A 6 54.37 7.10 -13.72
C SER A 6 55.03 6.05 -14.66
N CYS A 7 54.68 6.09 -15.96
CA CYS A 7 55.42 5.59 -17.15
C CYS A 7 55.76 4.08 -17.30
N ALA A 8 55.42 3.32 -18.35
CA ALA A 8 55.30 3.48 -19.82
C ALA A 8 56.43 2.77 -20.63
N ARG A 9 56.03 2.27 -21.82
CA ARG A 9 56.78 1.66 -22.96
C ARG A 9 56.95 0.14 -22.92
N SER A 10 56.26 -0.64 -23.76
CA SER A 10 56.20 -0.76 -25.24
C SER A 10 57.38 -1.53 -25.86
N THR A 11 57.09 -2.66 -26.51
CA THR A 11 57.54 -2.96 -27.89
C THR A 11 56.84 -4.21 -28.44
N LYS A 12 56.40 -4.09 -29.69
CA LYS A 12 55.78 -5.13 -30.54
C LYS A 12 56.86 -6.02 -31.14
N LEU A 13 56.56 -7.29 -31.42
CA LEU A 13 57.02 -7.96 -32.64
C LEU A 13 56.13 -9.17 -33.00
N ARG A 14 55.84 -9.29 -34.29
CA ARG A 14 54.93 -10.24 -34.96
C ARG A 14 55.71 -11.43 -35.56
N ALA A 15 54.95 -12.51 -35.83
CA ALA A 15 55.11 -13.52 -36.89
C ALA A 15 56.22 -14.59 -36.70
N ALA A 16 56.10 -15.86 -37.10
CA ALA A 16 55.02 -16.67 -37.68
C ALA A 16 55.36 -18.19 -37.54
N THR A 17 54.30 -19.03 -37.53
CA THR A 17 54.15 -20.40 -38.09
C THR A 17 55.20 -21.51 -37.88
N LEU A 18 54.78 -22.67 -37.33
CA LEU A 18 54.63 -23.94 -38.09
C LEU A 18 53.92 -25.08 -37.29
N SER A 19 52.90 -25.66 -37.92
CA SER A 19 52.37 -27.05 -37.96
C SER A 19 52.45 -28.05 -36.77
N ALA A 20 51.26 -28.48 -36.30
CA ALA A 20 50.67 -29.84 -36.35
C ALA A 20 51.50 -31.07 -35.86
N VAL A 21 51.04 -32.12 -35.14
CA VAL A 21 49.77 -32.69 -34.65
C VAL A 21 50.16 -33.69 -33.53
N ALA A 22 49.41 -33.80 -32.44
CA ALA A 22 49.20 -35.08 -31.73
C ALA A 22 47.91 -35.02 -30.90
N SER A 23 46.90 -35.72 -31.39
CA SER A 23 45.56 -35.84 -30.83
C SER A 23 45.54 -36.62 -29.52
N LEU A 24 44.88 -36.10 -28.49
CA LEU A 24 44.34 -36.90 -27.39
C LEU A 24 42.81 -36.72 -27.39
N MET A 25 42.10 -37.74 -27.84
CA MET A 25 40.64 -37.77 -27.78
C MET A 25 40.19 -37.97 -26.33
N ILE A 26 39.61 -36.92 -25.74
CA ILE A 26 38.72 -37.03 -24.59
C ILE A 26 37.34 -36.66 -25.12
N GLY A 27 36.43 -37.64 -25.13
CA GLY A 27 35.04 -37.45 -25.55
C GLY A 27 34.34 -36.50 -24.60
N PHE A 28 34.16 -35.26 -25.03
CA PHE A 28 33.13 -34.39 -24.49
C PHE A 28 31.79 -34.85 -25.10
N SER A 29 30.97 -35.51 -24.29
CA SER A 29 29.53 -35.52 -24.50
C SER A 29 29.07 -34.06 -24.43
N ALA A 30 28.84 -33.46 -25.59
CA ALA A 30 28.19 -32.16 -25.69
C ALA A 30 26.81 -32.30 -25.03
N ALA A 31 26.61 -31.61 -23.90
CA ALA A 31 25.27 -31.37 -23.39
C ALA A 31 24.44 -30.73 -24.53
N PRO A 32 23.22 -31.20 -24.79
CA PRO A 32 22.39 -30.58 -25.80
C PRO A 32 22.18 -29.11 -25.41
N VAL A 33 22.61 -28.22 -26.30
CA VAL A 33 22.23 -26.81 -26.22
C VAL A 33 20.72 -26.78 -26.40
N ALA A 34 19.98 -26.57 -25.32
CA ALA A 34 18.54 -26.35 -25.39
C ALA A 34 18.29 -25.12 -26.27
N ARG A 35 17.68 -25.31 -27.45
CA ARG A 35 17.11 -24.20 -28.20
C ARG A 35 15.92 -23.69 -27.38
N GLY A 36 15.90 -22.38 -27.08
CA GLY A 36 14.76 -21.77 -26.41
C GLY A 36 13.53 -21.89 -27.30
N ALA A 37 12.43 -22.37 -26.75
CA ALA A 37 11.14 -22.42 -27.44
C ALA A 37 10.33 -21.16 -27.13
N ASP A 38 9.35 -20.83 -27.97
CA ASP A 38 8.46 -19.70 -27.72
C ASP A 38 7.63 -19.92 -26.44
N VAL A 39 7.66 -18.95 -25.52
CA VAL A 39 6.92 -18.97 -24.24
C VAL A 39 6.02 -17.75 -24.16
N SER A 40 4.72 -17.98 -24.02
CA SER A 40 3.71 -16.95 -23.78
C SER A 40 3.80 -16.43 -22.33
N PRO A 41 3.98 -15.11 -22.12
CA PRO A 41 3.81 -14.51 -20.80
C PRO A 41 2.36 -14.65 -20.30
N PRO A 42 2.13 -14.54 -18.97
CA PRO A 42 0.79 -14.45 -18.40
C PRO A 42 -0.04 -13.34 -19.04
N VAL A 43 -1.35 -13.56 -19.12
CA VAL A 43 -2.28 -12.61 -19.75
C VAL A 43 -2.45 -11.38 -18.86
N ILE A 44 -2.49 -10.20 -19.49
CA ILE A 44 -2.81 -8.93 -18.86
C ILE A 44 -4.33 -8.72 -18.90
N MET A 45 -4.93 -8.21 -17.84
CA MET A 45 -6.33 -7.77 -17.86
C MET A 45 -6.42 -6.24 -17.85
N GLN A 46 -6.93 -5.63 -18.93
CA GLN A 46 -7.34 -4.23 -18.89
C GLN A 46 -8.62 -4.16 -18.03
N TRP A 47 -8.55 -3.58 -16.83
CA TRP A 47 -9.61 -3.63 -15.83
C TRP A 47 -10.14 -2.23 -15.52
N PHE A 48 -11.23 -1.85 -16.16
CA PHE A 48 -11.79 -0.49 -16.10
C PHE A 48 -13.21 -0.50 -15.50
N GLU A 49 -13.76 0.70 -15.23
CA GLU A 49 -15.07 0.90 -14.57
C GLU A 49 -15.19 0.14 -13.24
N SER A 50 -14.11 0.13 -12.45
CA SER A 50 -14.10 -0.38 -11.08
C SER A 50 -13.32 0.56 -10.17
N SER A 51 -13.76 0.71 -8.92
CA SER A 51 -12.98 1.39 -7.88
C SER A 51 -11.78 0.56 -7.44
N TRP A 52 -10.74 1.21 -6.91
CA TRP A 52 -9.54 0.52 -6.38
C TRP A 52 -9.90 -0.49 -5.29
N LYS A 53 -10.87 -0.14 -4.45
CA LYS A 53 -11.42 -1.02 -3.40
C LYS A 53 -12.06 -2.28 -3.99
N THR A 54 -12.84 -2.14 -5.05
CA THR A 54 -13.45 -3.28 -5.74
C THR A 54 -12.40 -4.18 -6.39
N MET A 55 -11.42 -3.61 -7.09
CA MET A 55 -10.34 -4.39 -7.70
C MET A 55 -9.55 -5.17 -6.65
N GLN A 56 -9.25 -4.56 -5.50
CA GLN A 56 -8.57 -5.23 -4.39
C GLN A 56 -9.43 -6.38 -3.83
N ARG A 57 -10.70 -6.12 -3.54
CA ARG A 57 -11.66 -7.12 -3.07
C ARG A 57 -11.77 -8.33 -4.01
N ARG A 58 -11.64 -8.09 -5.32
CA ARG A 58 -11.75 -9.09 -6.39
C ARG A 58 -10.41 -9.60 -6.92
N THR A 59 -9.28 -9.23 -6.31
CA THR A 59 -7.97 -9.83 -6.64
C THR A 59 -7.98 -11.37 -6.51
N PRO A 60 -8.73 -12.00 -5.58
CA PRO A 60 -8.96 -13.44 -5.58
C PRO A 60 -9.58 -13.99 -6.88
N ASP A 61 -10.49 -13.25 -7.53
CA ASP A 61 -11.10 -13.66 -8.80
C ASP A 61 -10.08 -13.56 -9.95
N LEU A 62 -9.29 -12.47 -9.97
CA LEU A 62 -8.18 -12.28 -10.91
C LEU A 62 -7.17 -13.43 -10.83
N PHE A 63 -6.77 -13.80 -9.60
CA PHE A 63 -5.85 -14.91 -9.32
C PHE A 63 -6.42 -16.25 -9.82
N ASN A 64 -7.69 -16.53 -9.49
CA ASN A 64 -8.35 -17.77 -9.89
C ASN A 64 -8.49 -17.88 -11.41
N ALA A 65 -8.89 -16.78 -12.08
CA ALA A 65 -8.95 -16.68 -13.55
C ALA A 65 -7.59 -16.91 -14.22
N GLY A 66 -6.48 -16.64 -13.52
CA GLY A 66 -5.13 -16.94 -13.98
C GLY A 66 -4.46 -15.84 -14.79
N TYR A 67 -4.92 -14.61 -14.64
CA TYR A 67 -4.19 -13.44 -15.11
C TYR A 67 -2.92 -13.25 -14.28
N GLY A 68 -1.84 -12.81 -14.94
CA GLY A 68 -0.58 -12.47 -14.26
C GLY A 68 -0.29 -10.98 -14.25
N ALA A 69 -1.18 -10.15 -14.79
CA ALA A 69 -1.05 -8.70 -14.70
C ALA A 69 -2.39 -7.98 -14.90
N VAL A 70 -2.43 -6.71 -14.52
CA VAL A 70 -3.54 -5.80 -14.81
C VAL A 70 -3.04 -4.53 -15.50
N TRP A 71 -3.85 -3.99 -16.40
CA TRP A 71 -3.74 -2.63 -16.88
C TRP A 71 -4.88 -1.80 -16.27
N THR A 72 -4.54 -0.83 -15.41
CA THR A 72 -5.50 0.04 -14.72
C THR A 72 -5.69 1.36 -15.47
N PRO A 73 -6.86 2.02 -15.34
CA PRO A 73 -7.08 3.34 -15.95
C PRO A 73 -6.17 4.41 -15.32
N PRO A 74 -6.07 5.62 -15.91
CA PRO A 74 -5.25 6.69 -15.38
C PRO A 74 -5.68 7.06 -13.95
N PRO A 75 -4.79 7.01 -12.95
CA PRO A 75 -5.18 7.22 -11.56
C PRO A 75 -5.28 8.70 -11.17
N GLY A 76 -4.70 9.60 -11.97
CA GLY A 76 -4.66 11.03 -11.67
C GLY A 76 -6.00 11.75 -11.88
N ARG A 77 -6.12 12.93 -11.28
CA ARG A 77 -7.33 13.74 -11.30
C ARG A 77 -7.69 14.16 -12.72
N ALA A 78 -8.89 13.83 -13.14
CA ALA A 78 -9.48 14.21 -14.42
C ALA A 78 -10.40 15.44 -14.32
N LEU A 79 -10.60 16.15 -15.44
CA LEU A 79 -11.68 17.14 -15.53
C LEU A 79 -13.05 16.46 -15.53
N TYR A 80 -14.07 17.17 -15.05
CA TYR A 80 -15.45 16.70 -15.19
C TYR A 80 -16.02 17.15 -16.54
N ASP A 81 -16.74 16.25 -17.20
CA ASP A 81 -17.59 16.53 -18.35
C ASP A 81 -18.92 15.76 -18.20
N ASP A 82 -19.99 16.29 -18.80
CA ASP A 82 -21.32 15.71 -18.79
C ASP A 82 -21.50 14.57 -19.82
N GLN A 83 -20.58 14.46 -20.78
CA GLN A 83 -20.58 13.43 -21.83
C GLN A 83 -20.01 12.08 -21.37
N GLY A 84 -19.29 12.03 -20.24
CA GLY A 84 -18.62 10.80 -19.82
C GLY A 84 -17.92 10.85 -18.47
N GLY A 85 -17.82 11.99 -17.80
CA GLY A 85 -17.35 12.13 -16.43
C GLY A 85 -15.94 11.61 -16.19
N GLY A 86 -14.93 12.21 -16.83
CA GLY A 86 -13.54 12.20 -16.37
C GLY A 86 -12.93 10.84 -15.95
N ILE A 87 -12.98 9.87 -16.88
CA ILE A 87 -12.38 8.52 -16.73
C ILE A 87 -10.85 8.57 -16.59
N GLY A 88 -10.21 9.70 -16.87
CA GLY A 88 -8.76 9.87 -16.73
C GLY A 88 -8.08 10.43 -17.95
N TYR A 89 -8.61 10.19 -19.16
CA TYR A 89 -8.00 10.62 -20.43
C TYR A 89 -8.02 12.13 -20.67
N ASN A 90 -8.92 12.86 -20.01
CA ASN A 90 -8.92 14.33 -19.91
C ASN A 90 -8.19 14.78 -18.62
N LEU A 91 -6.99 14.25 -18.40
CA LEU A 91 -6.20 14.41 -17.18
C LEU A 91 -5.93 15.88 -16.87
N TYR A 92 -6.22 16.30 -15.64
CA TYR A 92 -5.99 17.64 -15.12
C TYR A 92 -4.70 17.70 -14.30
N ASP A 93 -4.58 16.86 -13.27
CA ASP A 93 -3.41 16.80 -12.40
C ASP A 93 -2.92 15.35 -12.26
N ARG A 94 -1.66 15.13 -12.66
CA ARG A 94 -0.98 13.82 -12.71
C ARG A 94 -0.59 13.31 -11.33
N PHE A 95 -0.40 14.19 -10.36
CA PHE A 95 0.09 13.84 -9.02
C PHE A 95 -1.04 13.82 -7.97
N ASP A 96 -2.22 14.35 -8.26
CA ASP A 96 -3.43 14.17 -7.44
C ASP A 96 -4.12 12.83 -7.77
N LEU A 97 -3.73 11.76 -7.07
CA LEU A 97 -4.39 10.44 -7.18
C LEU A 97 -5.58 10.29 -6.21
N GLY A 98 -6.06 11.39 -5.62
CA GLY A 98 -7.14 11.40 -4.65
C GLY A 98 -6.72 11.10 -3.21
N LYS A 99 -7.55 11.52 -2.27
CA LYS A 99 -7.33 11.36 -0.83
C LYS A 99 -8.67 11.19 -0.11
N ALA A 100 -8.66 10.80 1.15
CA ALA A 100 -9.87 10.63 1.95
C ALA A 100 -10.76 11.90 1.89
N ASN A 101 -12.07 11.70 1.70
CA ASN A 101 -13.09 12.74 1.44
C ASN A 101 -12.90 13.59 0.17
N ASP A 102 -11.90 13.29 -0.65
CA ASP A 102 -11.68 13.91 -1.96
C ASP A 102 -11.09 12.89 -2.97
N PRO A 103 -11.80 11.77 -3.22
CA PRO A 103 -11.32 10.73 -4.12
C PRO A 103 -11.41 11.16 -5.59
N THR A 104 -10.58 10.59 -6.45
CA THR A 104 -10.83 10.57 -7.91
C THR A 104 -12.06 9.72 -8.21
N LEU A 105 -12.41 9.55 -9.48
CA LEU A 105 -13.48 8.63 -9.87
C LEU A 105 -13.27 7.21 -9.31
N TYR A 106 -12.02 6.76 -9.23
CA TYR A 106 -11.67 5.38 -8.86
C TYR A 106 -11.33 5.19 -7.37
N GLY A 107 -10.98 6.27 -6.66
CA GLY A 107 -10.63 6.21 -5.23
C GLY A 107 -9.50 7.16 -4.86
N THR A 108 -8.64 6.72 -3.95
CA THR A 108 -7.56 7.52 -3.35
C THR A 108 -6.18 6.96 -3.73
N GLU A 109 -5.12 7.76 -3.52
CA GLU A 109 -3.74 7.33 -3.65
C GLU A 109 -3.45 6.09 -2.78
N ARG A 110 -3.97 6.11 -1.54
CA ARG A 110 -3.79 5.02 -0.57
C ARG A 110 -4.48 3.73 -1.05
N GLY A 111 -5.70 3.84 -1.57
CA GLY A 111 -6.42 2.73 -2.20
C GLY A 111 -5.67 2.17 -3.41
N TYR A 112 -5.13 3.02 -4.29
CA TYR A 112 -4.38 2.58 -5.45
C TYR A 112 -3.08 1.84 -5.06
N ARG A 113 -2.32 2.35 -4.08
CA ARG A 113 -1.14 1.66 -3.54
C ARG A 113 -1.49 0.31 -2.91
N SER A 114 -2.62 0.22 -2.20
CA SER A 114 -3.08 -1.05 -1.62
C SER A 114 -3.47 -2.06 -2.69
N LEU A 115 -4.12 -1.62 -3.78
CA LEU A 115 -4.38 -2.44 -4.96
C LEU A 115 -3.08 -2.94 -5.61
N VAL A 116 -2.09 -2.07 -5.82
CA VAL A 116 -0.79 -2.45 -6.41
C VAL A 116 -0.14 -3.56 -5.59
N LYS A 117 -0.05 -3.38 -4.27
CA LYS A 117 0.49 -4.41 -3.36
C LYS A 117 -0.31 -5.71 -3.40
N SER A 118 -1.64 -5.63 -3.50
CA SER A 118 -2.51 -6.81 -3.54
C SER A 118 -2.31 -7.66 -4.81
N VAL A 119 -2.21 -7.00 -5.97
CA VAL A 119 -1.90 -7.67 -7.26
C VAL A 119 -0.49 -8.25 -7.23
N GLN A 120 0.49 -7.52 -6.70
CA GLN A 120 1.87 -8.01 -6.59
C GLN A 120 2.00 -9.20 -5.64
N LYS A 121 1.19 -9.24 -4.56
CA LYS A 121 1.15 -10.36 -3.62
C LYS A 121 0.73 -11.66 -4.30
N MET A 122 -0.21 -11.65 -5.25
CA MET A 122 -0.55 -12.85 -6.04
C MET A 122 0.47 -13.21 -7.15
N ASN A 123 1.67 -12.63 -7.13
CA ASN A 123 2.68 -12.68 -8.20
C ASN A 123 2.25 -12.00 -9.51
N GLY A 124 1.37 -11.01 -9.44
CA GLY A 124 0.95 -10.22 -10.59
C GLY A 124 1.78 -8.95 -10.80
N ASP A 125 1.62 -8.34 -11.97
CA ASP A 125 2.18 -7.04 -12.32
C ASP A 125 1.08 -5.99 -12.56
N VAL A 126 1.38 -4.73 -12.27
CA VAL A 126 0.49 -3.59 -12.53
C VAL A 126 1.08 -2.68 -13.59
N TYR A 127 0.34 -2.51 -14.69
CA TYR A 127 0.62 -1.54 -15.73
C TYR A 127 -0.37 -0.38 -15.60
N VAL A 128 0.13 0.83 -15.42
CA VAL A 128 -0.74 2.01 -15.26
C VAL A 128 -0.87 2.75 -16.58
N ASP A 129 -2.07 3.23 -16.89
CA ASP A 129 -2.26 4.13 -18.01
C ASP A 129 -1.55 5.48 -17.78
N TYR A 130 -0.71 5.86 -18.73
CA TYR A 130 0.22 6.98 -18.65
C TYR A 130 -0.05 7.95 -19.79
N ILE A 131 -0.51 9.15 -19.44
CA ILE A 131 -0.91 10.20 -20.38
C ILE A 131 0.14 11.31 -20.38
N HIS A 132 0.80 11.49 -21.53
CA HIS A 132 1.91 12.45 -21.68
C HIS A 132 1.73 13.51 -22.76
N HIS A 133 0.71 13.40 -23.60
CA HIS A 133 0.53 14.25 -24.78
C HIS A 133 -0.28 15.53 -24.48
N HIS A 134 -1.29 15.41 -23.63
CA HIS A 134 -2.29 16.46 -23.46
C HIS A 134 -2.70 16.66 -22.00
N VAL A 135 -3.48 17.71 -21.78
CA VAL A 135 -4.25 17.99 -20.57
C VAL A 135 -5.72 18.13 -20.98
N GLY A 136 -6.68 17.84 -20.09
CA GLY A 136 -8.10 17.93 -20.40
C GLY A 136 -8.53 19.31 -20.94
N ALA A 137 -9.50 19.36 -21.87
CA ALA A 137 -10.18 20.59 -22.35
C ALA A 137 -11.68 20.57 -22.00
N TRP A 138 -12.43 21.70 -21.97
CA TRP A 138 -12.84 22.50 -23.15
C TRP A 138 -12.86 24.02 -23.01
N ASP A 139 -12.50 24.54 -21.85
CA ASP A 139 -12.12 25.93 -21.65
C ASP A 139 -11.44 25.92 -20.29
N VAL A 140 -10.10 25.81 -20.24
CA VAL A 140 -9.39 26.41 -19.11
C VAL A 140 -9.95 27.83 -19.07
N PRO A 141 -10.73 28.24 -18.05
CA PRO A 141 -11.68 29.34 -18.25
C PRO A 141 -10.96 30.58 -18.80
N GLY A 142 -11.28 30.96 -20.05
CA GLY A 142 -10.51 31.92 -20.85
C GLY A 142 -9.86 31.39 -22.15
N TYR A 143 -9.95 30.10 -22.47
CA TYR A 143 -9.44 29.50 -23.73
C TYR A 143 -10.52 29.43 -24.84
N THR A 144 -11.25 30.51 -25.11
CA THR A 144 -12.29 30.53 -26.16
C THR A 144 -11.74 31.09 -27.48
N GLY A 145 -11.69 30.31 -28.57
CA GLY A 145 -11.51 30.83 -29.94
C GLY A 145 -12.88 30.88 -30.66
N TRP A 146 -13.25 31.77 -31.60
CA TRP A 146 -12.66 32.90 -32.34
C TRP A 146 -13.53 34.15 -32.07
N GLY A 147 -12.88 35.28 -31.78
CA GLY A 147 -13.49 36.54 -31.34
C GLY A 147 -13.31 36.94 -29.86
N GLY A 148 -12.77 36.15 -28.91
CA GLY A 148 -12.03 34.86 -28.94
C GLY A 148 -10.51 35.07 -29.06
N PHE A 149 -9.95 35.70 -28.02
CA PHE A 149 -8.57 36.09 -27.85
C PHE A 149 -7.64 34.87 -27.78
N THR A 150 -6.49 34.93 -28.46
CA THR A 150 -5.31 34.10 -28.20
C THR A 150 -4.98 34.17 -26.71
N PRO A 151 -4.52 33.09 -26.04
CA PRO A 151 -4.06 33.20 -24.66
C PRO A 151 -3.11 34.40 -24.56
N THR A 152 -3.32 35.26 -23.56
CA THR A 152 -2.18 36.06 -23.09
C THR A 152 -1.06 35.05 -22.77
N LYS A 153 0.21 35.41 -22.97
CA LYS A 153 1.42 34.60 -22.66
C LYS A 153 1.54 34.11 -21.19
N SER A 154 0.43 33.97 -20.47
CA SER A 154 0.31 33.82 -19.03
C SER A 154 -0.61 32.66 -18.60
N ILE A 155 -1.20 31.85 -19.49
CA ILE A 155 -2.01 30.69 -19.06
C ILE A 155 -1.16 29.67 -18.29
N GLN A 156 0.08 29.47 -18.76
CA GLN A 156 1.12 28.68 -18.12
C GLN A 156 1.60 29.24 -16.78
N ASP A 157 1.20 30.48 -16.44
CA ASP A 157 1.54 31.17 -15.19
C ASP A 157 0.31 31.30 -14.27
N ARG A 158 -0.85 30.71 -14.61
CA ARG A 158 -2.04 30.75 -13.74
C ARG A 158 -1.93 29.74 -12.61
N SER A 159 -2.52 30.08 -11.46
CA SER A 159 -2.56 29.20 -10.28
C SER A 159 -3.50 27.99 -10.41
N ASP A 160 -4.51 28.05 -11.28
CA ASP A 160 -5.47 26.96 -11.51
C ASP A 160 -5.02 25.96 -12.58
N TYR A 161 -3.86 26.16 -13.20
CA TYR A 161 -3.38 25.34 -14.30
C TYR A 161 -1.99 24.75 -13.97
N PRO A 162 -1.67 23.48 -14.29
CA PRO A 162 -0.40 22.84 -13.91
C PRO A 162 0.87 23.45 -14.51
N GLY A 163 0.73 24.50 -15.33
CA GLY A 163 1.85 25.31 -15.80
C GLY A 163 2.50 24.80 -17.08
N PHE A 164 1.99 23.78 -17.76
CA PHE A 164 2.55 23.28 -19.02
C PHE A 164 2.53 24.35 -20.11
N GLU A 165 3.62 24.47 -20.87
CA GLU A 165 3.57 25.21 -22.13
C GLU A 165 2.70 24.44 -23.12
N LEU A 166 1.80 25.15 -23.79
CA LEU A 166 0.85 24.59 -24.75
C LEU A 166 1.32 24.88 -26.18
N SER A 167 1.00 23.99 -27.11
CA SER A 167 1.22 24.24 -28.54
C SER A 167 0.35 25.41 -29.03
N ASP A 168 0.88 26.27 -29.92
CA ASP A 168 0.19 27.49 -30.40
C ASP A 168 -0.99 27.17 -31.35
N PRO A 169 -2.25 27.46 -30.98
CA PRO A 169 -3.42 27.13 -31.81
C PRO A 169 -3.55 28.03 -33.04
N TYR A 170 -4.00 27.47 -34.17
CA TYR A 170 -4.37 28.29 -35.33
C TYR A 170 -5.69 29.06 -35.10
N VAL A 171 -5.63 30.40 -35.10
CA VAL A 171 -6.71 31.32 -34.67
C VAL A 171 -7.67 31.77 -35.80
N GLY A 172 -7.78 31.03 -36.91
CA GLY A 172 -8.52 31.49 -38.10
C GLY A 172 -10.03 31.20 -38.18
N ALA A 173 -10.64 30.53 -37.19
CA ALA A 173 -11.89 29.78 -37.45
C ALA A 173 -12.99 29.88 -36.34
N ASN A 174 -13.73 30.97 -36.25
CA ASN A 174 -15.15 31.09 -35.75
C ASN A 174 -16.20 30.46 -36.68
N SER A 175 -15.78 29.39 -37.34
CA SER A 175 -16.65 28.24 -37.53
C SER A 175 -15.75 27.03 -37.56
N PHE A 176 -16.24 25.88 -37.11
CA PHE A 176 -15.82 24.54 -37.53
C PHE A 176 -15.78 24.49 -39.07
N ASN A 177 -14.83 25.16 -39.71
CA ASN A 177 -14.72 25.24 -41.15
C ASN A 177 -13.61 24.29 -41.55
N PRO A 178 -13.95 23.08 -42.05
CA PRO A 178 -13.00 22.07 -42.49
C PRO A 178 -12.20 22.50 -43.73
N ASN A 179 -12.07 23.79 -44.06
CA ASN A 179 -11.31 24.25 -45.23
C ASN A 179 -10.09 25.12 -44.88
N TYR A 180 -9.88 25.49 -43.61
CA TYR A 180 -8.73 26.29 -43.17
C TYR A 180 -7.60 25.41 -42.60
N ARG A 181 -7.06 24.60 -43.51
CA ARG A 181 -6.23 23.43 -43.31
C ARG A 181 -4.75 23.73 -43.62
N ASN A 182 -3.82 23.35 -42.74
CA ASN A 182 -2.35 23.38 -42.93
C ASN A 182 -1.69 24.72 -43.35
N LEU A 183 -1.41 25.61 -42.40
CA LEU A 183 -0.38 26.64 -42.59
C LEU A 183 0.97 26.17 -42.02
N PRO A 184 2.08 26.28 -42.77
CA PRO A 184 3.40 25.94 -42.27
C PRO A 184 3.76 26.72 -40.99
N GLY A 185 4.11 26.01 -39.92
CA GLY A 185 4.62 26.61 -38.68
C GLY A 185 3.61 26.78 -37.54
N GLN A 186 2.35 26.35 -37.70
CA GLN A 186 1.35 26.34 -36.62
C GLN A 186 1.13 24.92 -36.10
N ARG A 187 1.04 24.77 -34.77
CA ARG A 187 0.84 23.49 -34.07
C ARG A 187 -0.61 23.44 -33.56
N ASP A 188 -1.07 22.30 -33.02
CA ASP A 188 -2.39 22.21 -32.38
C ASP A 188 -3.59 22.51 -33.32
N SER A 189 -3.50 22.11 -34.60
CA SER A 189 -4.61 22.16 -35.56
C SER A 189 -5.46 20.89 -35.48
N TYR A 190 -6.76 20.98 -35.80
CA TYR A 190 -7.60 19.79 -35.96
C TYR A 190 -7.21 19.05 -37.26
N PRO A 191 -7.19 17.71 -37.25
CA PRO A 191 -6.81 16.94 -38.44
C PRO A 191 -7.77 17.19 -39.61
N ASP A 192 -7.21 17.28 -40.83
CA ASP A 192 -7.90 17.60 -42.09
C ASP A 192 -8.88 16.53 -42.59
N ALA A 193 -8.92 15.36 -41.98
CA ALA A 193 -9.87 14.29 -42.26
C ALA A 193 -9.75 13.27 -41.13
N PRO A 194 -10.77 12.42 -40.88
CA PRO A 194 -10.53 11.19 -40.16
C PRO A 194 -9.34 10.47 -40.83
N PRO A 195 -8.41 9.90 -40.05
CA PRO A 195 -7.20 9.30 -40.59
C PRO A 195 -7.59 8.32 -41.70
N VAL A 196 -7.21 8.64 -42.94
CA VAL A 196 -7.35 7.69 -44.03
C VAL A 196 -6.29 6.62 -43.74
N ASN A 197 -6.75 5.45 -43.28
CA ASN A 197 -5.95 4.26 -43.03
C ASN A 197 -5.45 3.67 -44.36
N ASP A 198 -4.70 4.45 -45.14
CA ASP A 198 -4.27 4.09 -46.51
C ASP A 198 -2.77 3.78 -46.62
N GLY A 199 -2.02 3.90 -45.51
CA GLY A 199 -0.58 3.67 -45.49
C GLY A 199 0.24 4.72 -46.26
N ASN A 200 -0.38 5.81 -46.74
CA ASN A 200 0.25 6.83 -47.60
C ASN A 200 0.19 8.27 -47.04
N THR A 201 -0.50 8.50 -45.91
CA THR A 201 -0.60 9.84 -45.31
C THR A 201 0.69 10.22 -44.52
N PRO A 202 1.29 11.41 -44.72
CA PRO A 202 2.55 11.82 -44.06
C PRO A 202 2.57 11.71 -42.52
N GLN A 203 3.77 11.40 -42.02
CA GLN A 203 4.13 10.66 -40.79
C GLN A 203 4.03 11.38 -39.42
N TYR A 204 3.37 12.54 -39.30
CA TYR A 204 3.43 13.36 -38.07
C TYR A 204 2.04 13.71 -37.53
N GLN A 205 1.63 13.12 -36.39
CA GLN A 205 0.35 13.42 -35.75
C GLN A 205 0.44 14.14 -34.40
N TYR A 206 1.63 14.32 -33.84
CA TYR A 206 1.84 15.09 -32.60
C TYR A 206 1.68 16.61 -32.79
N GLN A 207 1.59 17.07 -34.04
CA GLN A 207 1.22 18.44 -34.39
C GLN A 207 -0.29 18.69 -34.35
N TYR A 208 -1.10 17.63 -34.27
CA TYR A 208 -2.57 17.72 -34.28
C TYR A 208 -3.13 17.60 -32.87
N ARG A 209 -4.21 18.35 -32.67
CA ARG A 209 -5.02 18.26 -31.47
C ARG A 209 -5.85 16.99 -31.47
N LEU A 210 -5.87 16.26 -30.36
CA LEU A 210 -6.89 15.24 -30.10
C LEU A 210 -8.22 15.92 -29.78
N ALA A 211 -9.31 15.42 -30.38
CA ALA A 211 -10.64 15.98 -30.19
C ALA A 211 -10.88 16.21 -28.70
N HIS A 212 -11.29 17.44 -28.35
CA HIS A 212 -11.70 17.78 -27.00
C HIS A 212 -10.58 17.89 -25.95
N LEU A 213 -9.30 17.96 -26.37
CA LEU A 213 -8.12 18.03 -25.50
C LEU A 213 -7.17 19.16 -25.93
N ILE A 214 -6.27 19.60 -25.03
CA ILE A 214 -5.25 20.62 -25.36
C ILE A 214 -3.86 19.98 -25.38
N THR A 215 -3.11 20.20 -26.46
CA THR A 215 -1.79 19.62 -26.69
C THR A 215 -0.70 20.30 -25.86
N ILE A 216 0.06 19.52 -25.10
CA ILE A 216 1.27 19.98 -24.38
C ILE A 216 2.41 20.11 -25.39
N ASP A 217 3.13 21.24 -25.42
CA ASP A 217 4.31 21.38 -26.28
C ASP A 217 5.52 20.67 -25.62
N LEU A 218 5.68 19.38 -25.88
CA LEU A 218 6.79 18.58 -25.35
C LEU A 218 8.17 19.03 -25.86
N THR A 219 8.23 19.83 -26.93
CA THR A 219 9.49 20.39 -27.47
C THR A 219 9.87 21.73 -26.83
N SER A 220 9.00 22.30 -25.99
CA SER A 220 9.24 23.56 -25.33
C SER A 220 10.50 23.52 -24.46
N THR A 221 11.31 24.57 -24.58
CA THR A 221 12.52 24.77 -23.78
C THR A 221 12.25 25.56 -22.50
N ARG A 222 10.99 25.91 -22.19
CA ARG A 222 10.63 26.60 -20.95
C ARG A 222 10.86 25.66 -19.77
N SER A 223 11.66 26.10 -18.79
CA SER A 223 12.13 25.28 -17.67
C SER A 223 11.41 25.57 -16.33
N ASP A 224 10.20 26.13 -16.40
CA ASP A 224 9.39 26.54 -15.24
C ASP A 224 8.08 25.72 -15.18
N VAL A 225 8.12 24.44 -15.53
CA VAL A 225 6.92 23.58 -15.56
C VAL A 225 7.05 22.53 -14.49
N ARG A 226 6.47 22.75 -13.31
CA ARG A 226 6.65 21.84 -12.17
C ARG A 226 5.61 22.04 -11.07
N ASN A 227 5.56 21.11 -10.12
CA ASN A 227 4.76 21.25 -8.89
C ASN A 227 5.49 22.21 -7.92
N PRO A 228 5.00 23.45 -7.69
CA PRO A 228 5.76 24.46 -6.98
C PRO A 228 5.95 24.13 -5.49
N VAL A 229 7.12 24.46 -4.92
CA VAL A 229 7.47 24.24 -3.50
C VAL A 229 7.80 25.59 -2.84
N PRO A 230 7.31 25.91 -1.63
CA PRO A 230 7.56 27.19 -0.97
C PRO A 230 9.05 27.56 -0.91
N GLY A 231 9.36 28.82 -1.20
CA GLY A 231 10.73 29.34 -1.15
C GLY A 231 11.63 28.99 -2.33
N ASN A 232 11.18 28.16 -3.28
CA ASN A 232 11.95 27.86 -4.49
C ASN A 232 11.88 29.02 -5.50
N ALA A 233 13.05 29.54 -5.89
CA ALA A 233 13.19 30.74 -6.72
C ALA A 233 12.66 30.57 -8.15
N ASP A 234 12.69 29.36 -8.70
CA ASP A 234 12.27 29.15 -10.10
C ASP A 234 10.80 28.70 -10.20
N ASN A 235 10.01 28.80 -9.11
CA ASN A 235 8.62 28.33 -9.11
C ASN A 235 7.86 28.96 -10.28
N VAL A 236 6.96 28.19 -10.89
CA VAL A 236 6.07 28.72 -11.93
C VAL A 236 5.40 29.98 -11.38
N ARG A 237 5.40 31.05 -12.18
CA ARG A 237 4.76 32.30 -11.76
C ARG A 237 3.29 32.06 -11.42
N GLN A 238 2.79 32.86 -10.47
CA GLN A 238 1.48 32.68 -9.84
C GLN A 238 0.56 33.86 -10.17
N ALA A 239 0.13 33.98 -11.41
CA ALA A 239 -0.86 34.97 -11.79
C ALA A 239 -2.18 34.69 -11.02
N ALA A 240 -2.72 35.75 -10.40
CA ALA A 240 -4.02 35.70 -9.73
C ALA A 240 -5.11 35.29 -10.74
N ASN A 241 -6.06 34.47 -10.28
CA ASN A 241 -7.13 33.95 -11.12
C ASN A 241 -8.50 34.08 -10.44
N GLY A 242 -9.56 34.23 -11.25
CA GLY A 242 -10.96 34.34 -10.82
C GLY A 242 -11.85 33.16 -11.19
N TRP A 243 -11.29 32.02 -11.61
CA TRP A 243 -12.07 30.88 -12.13
C TRP A 243 -11.94 29.60 -11.28
N ALA A 244 -13.01 28.82 -11.22
CA ALA A 244 -13.04 27.51 -10.58
C ALA A 244 -13.04 26.39 -11.64
N ILE A 245 -12.18 25.38 -11.46
CA ILE A 245 -12.12 24.21 -12.33
C ILE A 245 -12.89 23.06 -11.69
N GLY A 246 -13.93 22.57 -12.38
CA GLY A 246 -14.66 21.37 -12.00
C GLY A 246 -13.91 20.12 -12.43
N THR A 247 -13.56 19.26 -11.48
CA THR A 247 -12.91 17.97 -11.74
C THR A 247 -13.84 16.81 -11.46
N SER A 248 -13.60 15.66 -12.07
CA SER A 248 -14.43 14.47 -11.87
C SER A 248 -14.21 13.84 -10.50
N THR A 249 -15.29 13.36 -9.91
CA THR A 249 -15.32 12.54 -8.69
C THR A 249 -16.55 11.63 -8.70
N LEU A 250 -16.61 10.68 -7.77
CA LEU A 250 -17.81 9.89 -7.52
C LEU A 250 -18.69 10.61 -6.49
N LEU A 251 -19.92 10.94 -6.88
CA LEU A 251 -20.88 11.60 -5.97
C LEU A 251 -21.48 10.60 -4.97
N PRO A 252 -22.05 11.07 -3.84
CA PRO A 252 -22.69 10.19 -2.84
C PRO A 252 -23.82 9.32 -3.37
N ASN A 253 -24.43 9.67 -4.51
CA ASN A 253 -25.46 8.88 -5.17
C ASN A 253 -24.89 7.78 -6.10
N GLY A 254 -23.57 7.59 -6.12
CA GLY A 254 -22.89 6.58 -6.95
C GLY A 254 -22.68 6.99 -8.42
N LYS A 255 -23.05 8.21 -8.82
CA LYS A 255 -22.86 8.72 -10.18
C LYS A 255 -21.54 9.49 -10.29
N PRO A 256 -20.80 9.36 -11.40
CA PRO A 256 -19.74 10.30 -11.76
C PRO A 256 -20.30 11.73 -11.83
N GLY A 257 -19.58 12.70 -11.29
CA GLY A 257 -20.06 14.08 -11.17
C GLY A 257 -18.97 15.12 -10.97
N ALA A 258 -19.36 16.39 -11.08
CA ALA A 258 -18.48 17.52 -10.82
C ALA A 258 -18.18 17.64 -9.32
N SER A 259 -16.90 17.62 -8.97
CA SER A 259 -16.42 17.97 -7.64
C SER A 259 -16.79 19.42 -7.31
N THR A 260 -17.24 19.65 -6.07
CA THR A 260 -17.50 21.00 -5.53
C THR A 260 -16.21 21.69 -5.05
N ILE A 261 -15.10 20.97 -4.94
CA ILE A 261 -13.80 21.51 -4.55
C ILE A 261 -13.18 22.29 -5.71
N VAL A 262 -12.89 23.57 -5.46
CA VAL A 262 -12.17 24.45 -6.39
C VAL A 262 -10.68 24.15 -6.33
N ARG A 263 -10.11 23.67 -7.44
CA ARG A 263 -8.70 23.25 -7.50
C ARG A 263 -7.74 24.33 -7.99
N ARG A 264 -6.52 24.26 -7.46
CA ARG A 264 -5.37 25.06 -7.88
C ARG A 264 -4.17 24.11 -8.08
N ALA A 265 -3.76 23.89 -9.32
CA ALA A 265 -2.65 22.99 -9.65
C ALA A 265 -1.27 23.64 -9.51
N ASN A 266 -1.18 24.97 -9.58
CA ASN A 266 0.07 25.72 -9.53
C ASN A 266 0.05 26.71 -8.36
N THR A 267 0.14 26.20 -7.14
CA THR A 267 0.28 26.99 -5.90
C THR A 267 1.34 26.32 -5.02
N PRO A 268 2.37 27.03 -4.50
CA PRO A 268 3.42 26.40 -3.72
C PRO A 268 2.83 25.76 -2.47
N ASP A 269 3.09 24.46 -2.36
CA ASP A 269 2.74 23.62 -1.23
C ASP A 269 3.99 22.86 -0.81
N ALA A 270 4.30 22.84 0.48
CA ALA A 270 5.47 22.12 0.99
C ALA A 270 5.36 20.61 0.67
N ASN A 271 4.14 20.08 0.59
CA ASN A 271 3.88 18.68 0.25
C ASN A 271 4.31 18.32 -1.17
N ASN A 272 4.43 19.30 -2.09
CA ASN A 272 4.87 19.04 -3.46
C ASN A 272 6.32 18.52 -3.54
N ALA A 273 7.14 18.70 -2.48
CA ALA A 273 8.48 18.14 -2.40
C ALA A 273 8.48 16.61 -2.63
N ARG A 274 7.41 15.90 -2.23
CA ARG A 274 7.25 14.45 -2.41
C ARG A 274 7.19 13.98 -3.86
N TYR A 275 6.96 14.90 -4.80
CA TYR A 275 6.90 14.57 -6.22
C TYR A 275 8.26 14.67 -6.91
N TYR A 276 9.33 14.98 -6.17
CA TYR A 276 10.70 15.05 -6.68
C TYR A 276 11.60 13.95 -6.09
N PRO A 277 12.55 13.41 -6.87
CA PRO A 277 13.63 12.60 -6.33
C PRO A 277 14.48 13.35 -5.29
N ASP A 278 15.11 12.61 -4.39
CA ASP A 278 16.04 13.15 -3.39
C ASP A 278 17.48 13.01 -3.90
N GLN A 279 18.13 14.14 -4.16
CA GLN A 279 19.50 14.21 -4.69
C GLN A 279 20.56 13.99 -3.61
N ASN A 280 20.17 13.97 -2.33
CA ASN A 280 21.06 13.57 -1.23
C ASN A 280 21.18 12.05 -1.11
N LEU A 281 20.28 11.29 -1.74
CA LEU A 281 20.40 9.84 -1.87
C LEU A 281 21.34 9.45 -3.02
N PRO A 282 22.02 8.29 -2.93
CA PRO A 282 22.88 7.81 -4.02
C PRO A 282 22.08 7.55 -5.30
N GLY A 283 22.35 8.35 -6.35
CA GLY A 283 21.80 8.13 -7.69
C GLY A 283 22.60 7.09 -8.50
N ILE A 284 22.00 6.59 -9.58
CA ILE A 284 22.69 5.74 -10.57
C ILE A 284 23.15 6.59 -11.75
N THR A 285 24.43 6.47 -12.13
CA THR A 285 24.95 7.10 -13.35
C THR A 285 24.82 6.13 -14.52
N VAL A 286 24.14 6.58 -15.58
CA VAL A 286 23.85 5.78 -16.77
C VAL A 286 24.29 6.52 -18.03
N THR A 287 24.72 5.75 -19.03
CA THR A 287 24.95 6.19 -20.40
C THR A 287 23.72 5.89 -21.24
N ASP A 288 23.23 6.88 -21.99
CA ASP A 288 22.06 6.75 -22.84
C ASP A 288 22.48 6.71 -24.33
N PRO A 289 22.38 5.55 -25.01
CA PRO A 289 22.69 5.46 -26.43
C PRO A 289 21.79 6.35 -27.30
N ALA A 290 20.55 6.63 -26.88
CA ALA A 290 19.60 7.42 -27.66
C ALA A 290 20.02 8.89 -27.79
N THR A 291 20.92 9.37 -26.93
CA THR A 291 21.47 10.73 -26.97
C THR A 291 22.90 10.79 -27.53
N GLY A 292 23.35 9.72 -28.21
CA GLY A 292 24.72 9.62 -28.71
C GLY A 292 25.75 9.29 -27.63
N GLY A 293 25.32 8.67 -26.52
CA GLY A 293 26.19 8.26 -25.41
C GLY A 293 26.32 9.30 -24.30
N GLY A 294 25.33 10.18 -24.14
CA GLY A 294 25.30 11.12 -23.02
C GLY A 294 25.24 10.40 -21.67
N THR A 295 25.80 11.01 -20.63
CA THR A 295 25.79 10.48 -19.26
C THR A 295 24.81 11.26 -18.39
N TYR A 296 23.97 10.55 -17.64
CA TYR A 296 22.93 11.10 -16.79
C TYR A 296 22.96 10.43 -15.41
N THR A 297 22.59 11.17 -14.37
CA THR A 297 22.35 10.59 -13.04
C THR A 297 20.86 10.54 -12.79
N ILE A 298 20.36 9.36 -12.42
CA ILE A 298 18.96 9.15 -12.01
C ILE A 298 18.95 8.97 -10.50
N TYR A 299 18.30 9.89 -9.79
CA TYR A 299 18.16 9.85 -8.33
C TYR A 299 16.85 9.14 -7.94
N PRO A 300 16.82 8.38 -6.83
CA PRO A 300 15.61 7.72 -6.36
C PRO A 300 14.68 8.68 -5.60
N TYR A 301 13.42 8.29 -5.43
CA TYR A 301 12.52 8.92 -4.45
C TYR A 301 12.86 8.46 -3.03
N ASN A 302 12.75 9.36 -2.05
CA ASN A 302 13.00 9.02 -0.66
C ASN A 302 11.74 8.43 0.01
N GLN A 303 11.66 7.11 0.07
CA GLN A 303 10.52 6.42 0.66
C GLN A 303 10.40 6.58 2.18
N ASN A 304 11.51 6.88 2.88
CA ASN A 304 11.54 7.05 4.34
C ASN A 304 11.25 8.49 4.77
N ASN A 305 11.58 9.46 3.92
CA ASN A 305 11.27 10.87 4.12
C ASN A 305 10.81 11.48 2.79
N PRO A 306 9.54 11.26 2.39
CA PRO A 306 9.03 11.75 1.10
C PRO A 306 9.19 13.27 0.92
N LEU A 307 9.18 14.06 1.99
CA LEU A 307 9.33 15.52 1.89
C LEU A 307 10.79 16.00 1.69
N ALA A 308 11.77 15.09 1.63
CA ALA A 308 13.16 15.41 1.32
C ALA A 308 13.45 15.57 -0.18
N GLY A 309 12.44 15.44 -1.05
CA GLY A 309 12.63 15.59 -2.49
C GLY A 309 13.10 16.99 -2.88
N ASP A 310 14.06 17.05 -3.81
CA ASP A 310 14.69 18.28 -4.25
C ASP A 310 14.02 18.83 -5.50
N ALA A 311 13.23 19.90 -5.33
CA ALA A 311 12.54 20.55 -6.44
C ALA A 311 13.54 21.15 -7.44
N THR A 312 13.53 20.63 -8.67
CA THR A 312 14.38 21.09 -9.78
C THR A 312 13.60 21.85 -10.85
N SER A 313 14.31 22.71 -11.57
CA SER A 313 13.80 23.30 -12.82
C SER A 313 13.72 22.22 -13.90
N GLU A 314 12.60 22.15 -14.62
CA GLU A 314 12.33 21.13 -15.63
C GLU A 314 11.44 21.66 -16.77
N THR A 315 11.59 21.07 -17.95
CA THR A 315 10.73 21.32 -19.11
C THR A 315 9.47 20.44 -19.07
N ASN A 316 8.53 20.66 -19.98
CA ASN A 316 7.37 19.76 -20.17
C ASN A 316 7.82 18.28 -20.29
N ALA A 317 8.88 18.00 -21.07
CA ALA A 317 9.43 16.66 -21.20
C ALA A 317 10.06 16.14 -19.90
N GLY A 318 10.77 17.00 -19.16
CA GLY A 318 11.33 16.68 -17.84
C GLY A 318 10.25 16.30 -16.83
N TYR A 319 9.15 17.06 -16.77
CA TYR A 319 7.99 16.74 -15.94
C TYR A 319 7.42 15.36 -16.30
N MET A 320 7.27 15.06 -17.59
CA MET A 320 6.77 13.76 -18.04
C MET A 320 7.69 12.61 -17.64
N MET A 321 9.01 12.81 -17.72
CA MET A 321 10.00 11.84 -17.20
C MET A 321 9.86 11.65 -15.69
N ARG A 322 9.74 12.73 -14.91
CA ARG A 322 9.56 12.68 -13.46
C ARG A 322 8.27 11.96 -13.09
N TYR A 323 7.17 12.23 -13.79
CA TYR A 323 5.90 11.53 -13.58
C TYR A 323 6.01 10.02 -13.88
N ALA A 324 6.66 9.64 -14.97
CA ALA A 324 6.91 8.23 -15.30
C ALA A 324 7.76 7.53 -14.22
N GLN A 325 8.83 8.20 -13.76
CA GLN A 325 9.69 7.69 -12.69
C GLN A 325 8.90 7.57 -11.37
N TRP A 326 8.10 8.57 -11.01
CA TRP A 326 7.30 8.59 -9.79
C TRP A 326 6.29 7.43 -9.73
N LEU A 327 5.58 7.15 -10.82
CA LEU A 327 4.66 6.02 -10.90
C LEU A 327 5.38 4.68 -10.62
N VAL A 328 6.56 4.49 -11.18
CA VAL A 328 7.31 3.23 -11.03
C VAL A 328 8.02 3.14 -9.68
N ASN A 329 8.74 4.19 -9.27
CA ASN A 329 9.63 4.18 -8.12
C ASN A 329 8.92 4.50 -6.79
N ASP A 330 7.98 5.45 -6.81
CA ASP A 330 7.25 5.88 -5.60
C ASP A 330 5.93 5.14 -5.47
N ILE A 331 5.06 5.16 -6.50
CA ILE A 331 3.78 4.42 -6.45
C ILE A 331 4.01 2.90 -6.46
N GLY A 332 5.04 2.44 -7.17
CA GLY A 332 5.47 1.04 -7.18
C GLY A 332 4.84 0.18 -8.27
N VAL A 333 4.32 0.78 -9.35
CA VAL A 333 3.78 0.02 -10.50
C VAL A 333 4.91 -0.67 -11.28
N ASP A 334 4.58 -1.73 -12.01
CA ASP A 334 5.54 -2.58 -12.71
C ASP A 334 5.83 -2.13 -14.15
N GLY A 335 5.04 -1.18 -14.65
CA GLY A 335 5.28 -0.48 -15.90
C GLY A 335 4.12 0.37 -16.37
N LEU A 336 4.21 0.86 -17.60
CA LEU A 336 3.30 1.86 -18.16
C LEU A 336 2.60 1.33 -19.41
N ARG A 337 1.29 1.55 -19.50
CA ARG A 337 0.57 1.62 -20.78
C ARG A 337 0.59 3.09 -21.21
N ILE A 338 1.30 3.40 -22.30
CA ILE A 338 1.47 4.78 -22.79
C ILE A 338 0.33 5.11 -23.76
N ASP A 339 -0.49 6.07 -23.37
CA ASP A 339 -1.64 6.57 -24.11
C ASP A 339 -1.23 7.40 -25.33
N ALA A 340 -1.97 7.28 -26.43
CA ALA A 340 -1.88 8.17 -27.58
C ALA A 340 -0.45 8.44 -28.08
N ALA A 341 0.45 7.44 -28.03
CA ALA A 341 1.88 7.60 -28.28
C ALA A 341 2.20 8.02 -29.73
N ARG A 342 1.27 7.83 -30.67
CA ARG A 342 1.37 8.38 -32.04
C ARG A 342 1.42 9.91 -32.07
N HIS A 343 0.96 10.55 -31.00
CA HIS A 343 0.85 11.99 -30.86
C HIS A 343 2.00 12.60 -30.04
N VAL A 344 3.14 11.94 -29.87
CA VAL A 344 4.35 12.57 -29.29
C VAL A 344 5.56 12.55 -30.23
N PRO A 345 6.54 13.46 -30.03
CA PRO A 345 7.81 13.39 -30.76
C PRO A 345 8.56 12.07 -30.51
N TYR A 346 8.98 11.39 -31.58
CA TYR A 346 9.59 10.04 -31.52
C TYR A 346 10.96 9.94 -32.21
N GLY A 347 11.67 11.06 -32.35
CA GLY A 347 13.08 11.08 -32.81
C GLY A 347 13.30 10.99 -34.32
N GLN A 348 12.29 11.30 -35.13
CA GLN A 348 12.43 11.32 -36.59
C GLN A 348 13.38 12.44 -37.05
N THR A 349 14.29 12.12 -37.97
CA THR A 349 15.25 13.09 -38.54
C THR A 349 14.60 13.96 -39.61
N GLY A 350 14.92 15.26 -39.62
CA GLY A 350 14.44 16.20 -40.64
C GLY A 350 13.02 16.71 -40.42
N ASP A 351 12.48 16.48 -39.23
CA ASP A 351 11.16 16.93 -38.83
C ASP A 351 11.17 18.42 -38.45
N ALA A 352 10.43 19.23 -39.22
CA ALA A 352 10.36 20.67 -39.02
C ALA A 352 9.67 21.08 -37.70
N TYR A 353 8.82 20.22 -37.13
CA TYR A 353 8.10 20.47 -35.88
C TYR A 353 8.82 19.90 -34.66
N ASN A 354 9.82 19.05 -34.87
CA ASN A 354 10.74 18.52 -33.86
C ASN A 354 12.20 18.72 -34.29
N PRO A 355 12.68 19.97 -34.47
CA PRO A 355 14.00 20.26 -35.00
C PRO A 355 15.15 19.78 -34.10
N ALA A 356 14.86 19.50 -32.82
CA ALA A 356 15.80 18.95 -31.85
C ALA A 356 15.85 17.39 -31.86
N ASN A 357 15.10 16.73 -32.75
CA ASN A 357 14.95 15.27 -32.82
C ASN A 357 14.60 14.65 -31.45
N LEU A 358 13.74 15.31 -30.66
CA LEU A 358 13.24 14.78 -29.39
C LEU A 358 12.58 13.42 -29.59
N ASN A 359 12.94 12.45 -28.74
CA ASN A 359 12.37 11.11 -28.71
C ASN A 359 11.77 10.84 -27.33
N MET A 360 10.49 11.18 -27.17
CA MET A 360 9.78 11.03 -25.90
C MET A 360 9.72 9.57 -25.41
N PRO A 361 9.43 8.56 -26.25
CA PRO A 361 9.51 7.17 -25.82
C PRO A 361 10.87 6.76 -25.25
N ALA A 362 11.98 7.21 -25.86
CA ALA A 362 13.33 6.93 -25.34
C ALA A 362 13.61 7.66 -24.00
N LEU A 363 13.06 8.86 -23.81
CA LEU A 363 13.14 9.57 -22.53
C LEU A 363 12.38 8.85 -21.42
N VAL A 364 11.22 8.25 -21.72
CA VAL A 364 10.47 7.41 -20.78
C VAL A 364 11.24 6.13 -20.45
N ASP A 365 11.90 5.51 -21.44
CA ASP A 365 12.78 4.35 -21.20
C ASP A 365 13.88 4.73 -20.19
N ARG A 366 14.56 5.88 -20.35
CA ARG A 366 15.55 6.36 -19.39
C ARG A 366 14.94 6.64 -18.01
N ALA A 367 13.77 7.28 -17.97
CA ALA A 367 13.10 7.65 -16.72
C ALA A 367 12.65 6.44 -15.90
N THR A 368 12.35 5.31 -16.55
CA THR A 368 11.89 4.07 -15.90
C THR A 368 13.01 3.02 -15.77
N PHE A 369 14.17 3.26 -16.39
CA PHE A 369 15.31 2.36 -16.34
C PHE A 369 15.78 2.12 -14.90
N ARG A 370 15.73 0.85 -14.48
CA ARG A 370 16.16 0.42 -13.14
C ARG A 370 15.43 1.16 -12.00
N GLN A 371 14.16 1.51 -12.22
CA GLN A 371 13.36 2.20 -11.21
C GLN A 371 12.39 1.30 -10.44
N SER A 372 12.20 0.05 -10.88
CA SER A 372 11.38 -0.92 -10.12
C SER A 372 11.95 -1.10 -8.72
N THR A 373 11.05 -1.02 -7.72
CA THR A 373 11.33 -1.27 -6.31
C THR A 373 11.29 -2.76 -5.97
N ARG A 374 10.86 -3.62 -6.92
CA ARG A 374 10.79 -5.06 -6.77
C ARG A 374 12.08 -5.72 -7.25
N LEU A 375 12.47 -6.75 -6.52
CA LEU A 375 13.53 -7.67 -6.92
C LEU A 375 12.91 -8.99 -7.40
N ASN A 376 13.61 -9.65 -8.32
CA ASN A 376 13.39 -11.07 -8.57
C ASN A 376 13.84 -11.88 -7.36
N LEU A 377 13.38 -13.12 -7.25
CA LEU A 377 13.68 -13.99 -6.11
C LEU A 377 15.17 -14.37 -6.00
N ASP A 378 15.94 -14.20 -7.08
CA ASP A 378 17.40 -14.35 -7.09
C ASP A 378 18.14 -13.07 -6.63
N GLY A 379 17.42 -12.01 -6.26
CA GLY A 379 17.95 -10.73 -5.83
C GLY A 379 18.27 -9.75 -6.97
N SER A 380 18.12 -10.16 -8.24
CA SER A 380 18.30 -9.25 -9.37
C SER A 380 17.17 -8.22 -9.46
N GLN A 381 17.46 -7.03 -9.99
CA GLN A 381 16.44 -5.99 -10.15
C GLN A 381 15.43 -6.38 -11.23
N ARG A 382 14.13 -6.24 -10.93
CA ARG A 382 13.08 -6.48 -11.91
C ARG A 382 13.10 -5.39 -12.98
N THR A 383 12.97 -5.79 -14.25
CA THR A 383 12.90 -4.86 -15.37
C THR A 383 11.48 -4.31 -15.51
N VAL A 384 11.37 -3.01 -15.79
CA VAL A 384 10.08 -2.37 -16.09
C VAL A 384 9.67 -2.77 -17.50
N PHE A 385 8.39 -3.07 -17.70
CA PHE A 385 7.83 -3.35 -19.03
C PHE A 385 6.81 -2.29 -19.41
N ASN A 386 7.06 -1.58 -20.51
CA ASN A 386 6.16 -0.56 -21.02
C ASN A 386 5.51 -1.03 -22.33
N PHE A 387 4.31 -0.56 -22.63
CA PHE A 387 3.72 -0.76 -23.95
C PHE A 387 2.86 0.42 -24.36
N GLN A 388 2.68 0.60 -25.66
CA GLN A 388 2.17 1.86 -26.19
C GLN A 388 1.01 1.68 -27.14
N GLU A 389 0.05 2.59 -27.03
CA GLU A 389 -0.98 2.77 -28.02
C GLU A 389 -0.46 3.65 -29.17
N VAL A 390 -0.12 3.02 -30.28
CA VAL A 390 0.19 3.71 -31.53
C VAL A 390 -0.84 3.25 -32.55
N PHE A 391 -1.98 3.94 -32.63
CA PHE A 391 -3.10 3.57 -33.51
C PHE A 391 -2.70 3.69 -34.99
N SER A 392 -2.16 2.61 -35.57
CA SER A 392 -1.65 2.55 -36.95
C SER A 392 -1.56 1.11 -37.45
N GLY A 393 -1.84 0.89 -38.74
CA GLY A 393 -1.56 -0.37 -39.44
C GLY A 393 -0.16 -0.44 -40.06
N ASP A 394 0.60 0.67 -40.08
CA ASP A 394 1.94 0.73 -40.66
C ASP A 394 2.98 0.13 -39.71
N LYS A 395 3.49 -1.04 -40.09
CA LYS A 395 4.45 -1.79 -39.30
C LYS A 395 5.81 -1.13 -39.17
N ASN A 396 6.23 -0.35 -40.18
CA ASN A 396 7.49 0.37 -40.12
C ASN A 396 7.42 1.49 -39.09
N LEU A 397 6.29 2.20 -39.04
CA LEU A 397 6.04 3.21 -38.01
C LEU A 397 6.02 2.56 -36.62
N LEU A 398 5.27 1.48 -36.43
CA LEU A 398 5.20 0.77 -35.15
C LEU A 398 6.58 0.29 -34.65
N GLN A 399 7.47 -0.09 -35.56
CA GLN A 399 8.83 -0.50 -35.20
C GLN A 399 9.64 0.63 -34.55
N THR A 400 9.44 1.89 -34.93
CA THR A 400 10.17 3.02 -34.31
C THR A 400 9.77 3.23 -32.85
N PHE A 401 8.60 2.71 -32.46
CA PHE A 401 8.06 2.72 -31.11
C PHE A 401 8.29 1.41 -30.35
N THR A 402 9.06 0.46 -30.90
CA THR A 402 9.39 -0.80 -30.23
C THR A 402 10.87 -0.82 -29.86
N ARG A 403 11.21 -1.23 -28.63
CA ARG A 403 12.60 -1.31 -28.16
C ARG A 403 12.79 -2.44 -27.14
N LYS A 404 13.69 -3.38 -27.45
CA LYS A 404 13.94 -4.62 -26.68
C LYS A 404 15.43 -4.88 -26.46
N ASP A 405 16.15 -3.88 -25.99
CA ASP A 405 17.62 -3.88 -25.86
C ASP A 405 18.13 -3.74 -24.42
N ILE A 406 17.26 -3.88 -23.41
CA ILE A 406 17.70 -3.95 -22.01
C ILE A 406 18.66 -5.14 -21.80
N ASN A 407 19.81 -4.86 -21.20
CA ASN A 407 20.84 -5.87 -20.97
C ASN A 407 21.34 -5.82 -19.52
N PRO A 408 20.98 -6.82 -18.68
CA PRO A 408 21.43 -6.90 -17.30
C PRO A 408 22.96 -6.96 -17.13
N ALA A 409 23.70 -7.39 -18.15
CA ALA A 409 25.17 -7.42 -18.13
C ALA A 409 25.80 -6.02 -18.29
N THR A 410 25.03 -5.01 -18.72
CA THR A 410 25.46 -3.62 -18.86
C THR A 410 24.54 -2.69 -18.07
N PRO A 411 24.52 -2.77 -16.73
CA PRO A 411 23.52 -2.11 -15.87
C PRO A 411 23.63 -0.58 -15.82
N ASN A 412 24.66 -0.01 -16.45
CA ASN A 412 24.87 1.44 -16.59
C ASN A 412 24.56 1.94 -18.01
N VAL A 413 24.03 1.11 -18.91
CA VAL A 413 23.63 1.51 -20.26
C VAL A 413 22.11 1.42 -20.36
N VAL A 414 21.46 2.54 -20.68
CA VAL A 414 20.00 2.60 -20.81
C VAL A 414 19.55 1.74 -21.98
N GLY A 415 18.75 0.73 -21.68
CA GLY A 415 18.01 -0.07 -22.65
C GLY A 415 16.50 0.03 -22.42
N GLY A 416 15.72 -0.18 -23.47
CA GLY A 416 14.27 -0.24 -23.44
C GLY A 416 13.76 -1.68 -23.33
N ASN A 417 12.62 -1.81 -22.66
CA ASN A 417 11.78 -3.00 -22.68
C ASN A 417 10.34 -2.55 -22.94
N ARG A 418 10.08 -2.20 -24.21
CA ARG A 418 8.89 -1.50 -24.64
C ARG A 418 8.31 -2.07 -25.93
N ASP A 419 7.00 -2.36 -25.91
CA ASP A 419 6.22 -2.85 -27.05
C ASP A 419 5.14 -1.86 -27.52
N VAL A 420 4.44 -2.22 -28.59
CA VAL A 420 3.26 -1.54 -29.12
C VAL A 420 2.05 -2.47 -29.12
N LEU A 421 0.85 -1.90 -29.07
CA LEU A 421 -0.38 -2.65 -29.34
C LEU A 421 -0.42 -3.13 -30.80
N ASP A 422 -0.78 -4.40 -31.03
CA ASP A 422 -0.75 -5.04 -32.35
C ASP A 422 -1.98 -4.66 -33.22
N PHE A 423 -2.10 -3.37 -33.52
CA PHE A 423 -3.14 -2.83 -34.40
C PHE A 423 -3.16 -3.46 -35.81
N PRO A 424 -2.03 -3.81 -36.44
CA PRO A 424 -2.05 -4.52 -37.73
C PRO A 424 -2.82 -5.85 -37.66
N MET A 425 -2.59 -6.64 -36.61
CA MET A 425 -3.38 -7.86 -36.36
C MET A 425 -4.84 -7.52 -36.05
N TRP A 426 -5.09 -6.51 -35.22
CA TRP A 426 -6.45 -6.09 -34.89
C TRP A 426 -7.28 -5.66 -36.12
N PHE A 427 -6.74 -4.82 -36.99
CA PHE A 427 -7.39 -4.41 -38.25
C PHE A 427 -7.66 -5.61 -39.16
N ALA A 428 -6.73 -6.57 -39.22
CA ALA A 428 -6.93 -7.79 -39.99
C ALA A 428 -8.08 -8.65 -39.42
N MET A 429 -8.14 -8.84 -38.09
CA MET A 429 -9.26 -9.53 -37.43
C MET A 429 -10.57 -8.81 -37.68
N ARG A 430 -10.61 -7.50 -37.47
CA ARG A 430 -11.79 -6.67 -37.72
C ARG A 430 -12.31 -6.82 -39.16
N GLY A 431 -11.43 -6.85 -40.15
CA GLY A 431 -11.80 -7.02 -41.55
C GLY A 431 -12.22 -8.44 -41.95
N ASN A 432 -11.81 -9.48 -41.20
CA ASN A 432 -11.90 -10.88 -41.62
C ASN A 432 -12.62 -11.80 -40.60
N MET A 433 -13.20 -11.26 -39.53
CA MET A 433 -13.95 -12.01 -38.51
C MET A 433 -15.36 -11.44 -38.36
N THR A 434 -16.08 -11.34 -39.49
CA THR A 434 -17.43 -10.78 -39.57
C THR A 434 -18.50 -11.84 -39.32
N GLY A 435 -19.69 -11.42 -38.87
CA GLY A 435 -20.81 -12.34 -38.57
C GLY A 435 -21.47 -12.98 -39.78
N ASN A 436 -21.28 -12.43 -40.99
CA ASN A 436 -21.86 -12.98 -42.22
C ASN A 436 -20.92 -13.93 -42.98
N GLY A 437 -19.66 -14.04 -42.57
CA GLY A 437 -18.68 -14.96 -43.16
C GLY A 437 -18.19 -14.61 -44.57
N THR A 438 -18.76 -13.61 -45.24
CA THR A 438 -18.54 -13.38 -46.70
C THR A 438 -17.16 -12.84 -47.06
N ARG A 439 -16.50 -12.15 -46.12
CA ARG A 439 -15.16 -11.55 -46.30
C ARG A 439 -14.08 -12.25 -45.48
N ASN A 440 -14.46 -13.30 -44.74
CA ASN A 440 -13.59 -13.91 -43.74
C ASN A 440 -12.56 -14.81 -44.43
N ASN A 441 -11.27 -14.48 -44.29
CA ASN A 441 -10.20 -15.21 -44.95
C ASN A 441 -8.91 -15.21 -44.12
N TRP A 442 -8.44 -16.41 -43.75
CA TRP A 442 -7.18 -16.58 -43.01
C TRP A 442 -5.92 -16.14 -43.74
N TYR A 443 -5.92 -16.08 -45.09
CA TYR A 443 -4.78 -15.56 -45.83
C TYR A 443 -4.48 -14.09 -45.51
N ASN A 444 -5.49 -13.32 -45.09
CA ASN A 444 -5.35 -11.93 -44.68
C ASN A 444 -4.91 -11.78 -43.21
N LEU A 445 -5.01 -12.85 -42.42
CA LEU A 445 -4.79 -12.86 -40.97
C LEU A 445 -3.41 -13.41 -40.59
N ARG A 446 -3.00 -14.55 -41.18
CA ARG A 446 -1.87 -15.38 -40.70
C ARG A 446 -0.54 -14.64 -40.53
N ASN A 447 -0.30 -13.58 -41.30
CA ASN A 447 0.94 -12.79 -41.27
C ASN A 447 0.70 -11.30 -40.98
N ALA A 448 -0.48 -10.95 -40.43
CA ALA A 448 -0.89 -9.57 -40.27
C ALA A 448 -0.14 -8.82 -39.16
N SER A 449 0.38 -9.54 -38.16
CA SER A 449 0.97 -8.96 -36.95
C SER A 449 2.15 -8.03 -37.19
N GLN A 450 2.32 -7.06 -36.30
CA GLN A 450 3.57 -6.29 -36.16
C GLN A 450 4.79 -7.19 -35.93
N ASP A 451 4.60 -8.33 -35.25
CA ASP A 451 5.64 -9.30 -34.88
C ASP A 451 6.58 -9.61 -36.04
N ILE A 452 6.07 -9.72 -37.28
CA ILE A 452 6.87 -10.04 -38.47
C ILE A 452 8.05 -9.08 -38.75
N ASN A 453 8.04 -7.88 -38.19
CA ASN A 453 8.91 -6.80 -38.62
C ASN A 453 10.32 -6.82 -38.01
N ASP A 454 10.58 -7.62 -36.98
CA ASP A 454 11.92 -7.74 -36.37
C ASP A 454 12.76 -8.86 -37.01
N ASP A 455 12.20 -10.06 -37.17
CA ASP A 455 12.93 -11.24 -37.64
C ASP A 455 12.27 -11.98 -38.83
N GLY A 456 11.12 -11.49 -39.31
CA GLY A 456 10.36 -12.07 -40.43
C GLY A 456 9.34 -13.13 -40.01
N LEU A 457 9.18 -13.43 -38.71
CA LEU A 457 8.22 -14.39 -38.18
C LEU A 457 7.02 -13.66 -37.57
N ALA A 458 5.82 -13.86 -38.12
CA ALA A 458 4.65 -13.07 -37.72
C ALA A 458 3.95 -13.54 -36.42
N ASN A 459 4.41 -14.64 -35.81
CA ASN A 459 3.69 -15.32 -34.74
C ASN A 459 4.60 -16.03 -33.72
N ASN A 460 5.87 -15.63 -33.56
CA ASN A 460 6.76 -16.17 -32.51
C ASN A 460 6.71 -15.33 -31.22
N GLY A 461 6.10 -14.15 -31.26
CA GLY A 461 5.80 -13.33 -30.11
C GLY A 461 7.01 -12.58 -29.56
N SER A 462 7.98 -12.26 -30.41
CA SER A 462 9.17 -11.48 -30.06
C SER A 462 8.84 -10.00 -29.81
N GLN A 463 7.75 -9.49 -30.41
CA GLN A 463 7.29 -8.12 -30.18
C GLN A 463 5.76 -7.96 -30.32
N ALA A 464 5.30 -6.78 -29.90
CA ALA A 464 3.90 -6.35 -29.89
C ALA A 464 3.01 -7.09 -28.88
N ILE A 465 1.85 -6.49 -28.58
CA ILE A 465 0.85 -7.03 -27.66
C ILE A 465 -0.45 -7.31 -28.41
N GLY A 466 -0.84 -8.58 -28.44
CA GLY A 466 -2.08 -9.03 -29.05
C GLY A 466 -3.31 -8.70 -28.20
N PHE A 467 -4.38 -8.27 -28.85
CA PHE A 467 -5.67 -7.99 -28.20
C PHE A 467 -6.81 -8.13 -29.21
N VAL A 468 -8.03 -8.26 -28.70
CA VAL A 468 -9.25 -8.38 -29.52
C VAL A 468 -10.14 -7.14 -29.36
N ILE A 469 -10.35 -6.72 -28.12
CA ILE A 469 -11.27 -5.65 -27.74
C ILE A 469 -10.51 -4.76 -26.76
N ASN A 470 -10.71 -3.45 -26.85
CA ASN A 470 -10.19 -2.44 -25.92
C ASN A 470 -11.33 -1.46 -25.57
N HIS A 471 -11.01 -0.44 -24.79
CA HIS A 471 -11.98 0.58 -24.38
C HIS A 471 -12.44 1.55 -25.48
N ASP A 472 -11.72 1.68 -26.60
CA ASP A 472 -12.03 2.62 -27.70
C ASP A 472 -12.88 1.97 -28.80
N ASP A 473 -12.56 0.71 -29.13
CA ASP A 473 -13.06 -0.04 -30.28
C ASP A 473 -13.95 -1.23 -29.86
N GLY A 474 -14.52 -1.21 -28.65
CA GLY A 474 -15.09 -2.38 -27.98
C GLY A 474 -16.33 -3.06 -28.63
N LYS A 475 -17.13 -3.81 -27.85
CA LYS A 475 -18.22 -4.64 -28.42
C LYS A 475 -19.38 -3.77 -28.94
N GLY A 476 -19.51 -3.66 -30.27
CA GLY A 476 -20.59 -2.92 -30.94
C GLY A 476 -21.92 -3.67 -31.10
N ASN A 477 -22.93 -3.02 -31.68
CA ASN A 477 -24.23 -3.63 -32.01
C ASN A 477 -24.09 -4.68 -33.13
N ILE A 478 -24.42 -5.94 -32.83
CA ILE A 478 -24.33 -7.10 -33.75
C ILE A 478 -25.06 -6.92 -35.09
N ASN A 479 -26.06 -6.03 -35.14
CA ASN A 479 -26.90 -5.81 -36.31
C ASN A 479 -26.43 -4.66 -37.21
N ASP A 480 -25.42 -3.89 -36.79
CA ASP A 480 -24.89 -2.77 -37.56
C ASP A 480 -23.59 -3.18 -38.26
N GLN A 481 -23.69 -3.38 -39.58
CA GLN A 481 -22.57 -3.78 -40.43
C GLN A 481 -21.62 -2.61 -40.79
N GLN A 482 -21.88 -1.40 -40.28
CA GLN A 482 -21.03 -0.22 -40.47
C GLN A 482 -20.03 0.00 -39.33
N ASN A 483 -20.07 -0.80 -38.25
CA ASN A 483 -19.32 -0.53 -37.01
C ASN A 483 -17.97 -1.26 -36.88
N ASP A 484 -17.05 -0.61 -36.14
CA ASP A 484 -15.63 -0.89 -35.97
C ASP A 484 -15.25 -2.15 -35.14
N TYR A 485 -16.08 -3.20 -35.01
CA TYR A 485 -15.85 -4.30 -34.04
C TYR A 485 -15.64 -5.70 -34.64
N ILE A 486 -14.96 -6.59 -33.89
CA ILE A 486 -14.73 -8.01 -34.23
C ILE A 486 -15.94 -8.85 -33.78
N VAL A 487 -16.72 -9.40 -34.73
CA VAL A 487 -17.97 -10.13 -34.43
C VAL A 487 -17.69 -11.53 -33.89
N LEU A 488 -16.72 -12.25 -34.46
CA LEU A 488 -16.31 -13.59 -34.01
C LEU A 488 -15.26 -13.49 -32.89
N ASP A 489 -15.58 -12.70 -31.86
CA ASP A 489 -14.66 -12.37 -30.77
C ASP A 489 -14.17 -13.61 -30.00
N ASN A 490 -14.99 -14.65 -29.83
CA ASN A 490 -14.56 -15.90 -29.22
C ASN A 490 -13.43 -16.60 -30.02
N VAL A 491 -13.51 -16.59 -31.36
CA VAL A 491 -12.47 -17.14 -32.24
C VAL A 491 -11.22 -16.26 -32.19
N ALA A 492 -11.40 -14.94 -32.17
CA ALA A 492 -10.30 -13.98 -32.03
C ALA A 492 -9.55 -14.15 -30.71
N HIS A 493 -10.25 -14.35 -29.59
CA HIS A 493 -9.61 -14.61 -28.30
C HIS A 493 -8.86 -15.95 -28.31
N ALA A 494 -9.43 -17.00 -28.92
CA ALA A 494 -8.72 -18.27 -29.07
C ALA A 494 -7.44 -18.13 -29.91
N TRP A 495 -7.48 -17.32 -30.98
CA TRP A 495 -6.30 -16.99 -31.79
C TRP A 495 -5.24 -16.24 -30.98
N ILE A 496 -5.60 -15.09 -30.39
CA ILE A 496 -4.66 -14.21 -29.68
C ILE A 496 -4.08 -14.89 -28.43
N LEU A 497 -4.90 -15.62 -27.66
CA LEU A 497 -4.45 -16.25 -26.42
C LEU A 497 -3.62 -17.51 -26.68
N MET A 498 -3.75 -18.20 -27.81
CA MET A 498 -2.89 -19.36 -28.10
C MET A 498 -1.64 -19.02 -28.92
N ARG A 499 -1.60 -17.86 -29.57
CA ARG A 499 -0.41 -17.33 -30.22
C ARG A 499 0.67 -16.96 -29.18
N PRO A 500 1.97 -17.22 -29.45
CA PRO A 500 3.07 -16.68 -28.66
C PRO A 500 3.04 -15.16 -28.47
N GLY A 501 3.79 -14.66 -27.48
CA GLY A 501 3.94 -13.22 -27.21
C GLY A 501 2.96 -12.65 -26.19
N ASN A 502 3.07 -11.37 -25.89
CA ASN A 502 2.20 -10.69 -24.91
C ASN A 502 0.76 -10.58 -25.42
N ALA A 503 -0.22 -10.71 -24.50
CA ALA A 503 -1.63 -10.54 -24.83
C ALA A 503 -2.42 -9.96 -23.66
N TYR A 504 -3.49 -9.23 -23.96
CA TYR A 504 -4.44 -8.78 -22.94
C TYR A 504 -5.90 -9.05 -23.28
N VAL A 505 -6.73 -9.06 -22.23
CA VAL A 505 -8.20 -9.10 -22.32
C VAL A 505 -8.77 -7.85 -21.67
N PHE A 506 -9.78 -7.25 -22.30
CA PHE A 506 -10.48 -6.09 -21.77
C PHE A 506 -11.72 -6.48 -20.97
N ASN A 507 -11.79 -5.99 -19.74
CA ASN A 507 -12.93 -6.08 -18.83
C ASN A 507 -13.44 -4.67 -18.51
N ASN A 508 -14.67 -4.39 -18.95
CA ASN A 508 -15.45 -3.24 -18.48
C ASN A 508 -16.40 -3.75 -17.39
N ALA A 509 -16.14 -3.37 -16.14
CA ALA A 509 -16.84 -3.97 -15.01
C ALA A 509 -18.22 -3.37 -14.74
N HIS A 510 -18.51 -2.15 -15.21
CA HIS A 510 -19.76 -1.40 -14.98
C HIS A 510 -20.09 -1.17 -13.48
N GLU A 511 -19.12 -0.78 -12.64
CA GLU A 511 -19.39 -0.42 -11.23
C GLU A 511 -20.11 0.91 -11.07
N PHE A 512 -19.79 1.90 -11.90
CA PHE A 512 -20.31 3.26 -11.75
C PHE A 512 -21.69 3.41 -12.39
N ASP A 513 -22.61 4.10 -11.72
CA ASP A 513 -23.93 4.35 -12.27
C ASP A 513 -23.86 5.41 -13.38
N ARG A 514 -23.94 4.92 -14.62
CA ARG A 514 -23.93 5.71 -15.86
C ARG A 514 -25.34 5.94 -16.41
N ALA A 515 -26.40 5.60 -15.68
CA ALA A 515 -27.77 5.68 -16.19
C ALA A 515 -28.16 7.12 -16.54
N GLY A 516 -28.65 7.29 -17.78
CA GLY A 516 -29.04 8.57 -18.37
C GLY A 516 -27.95 9.27 -19.18
N ASN A 517 -26.73 8.71 -19.25
CA ASN A 517 -25.67 9.20 -20.13
C ASN A 517 -25.60 8.37 -21.42
N ASN A 518 -26.15 8.91 -22.51
CA ASN A 518 -26.17 8.25 -23.82
C ASN A 518 -24.91 8.53 -24.68
N GLU A 519 -23.96 9.33 -24.19
CA GLU A 519 -22.77 9.79 -24.92
C GLU A 519 -21.46 9.17 -24.40
N PHE A 520 -21.55 8.18 -23.50
CA PHE A 520 -20.40 7.52 -22.89
C PHE A 520 -19.49 6.86 -23.93
N PHE A 521 -18.23 7.33 -24.01
CA PHE A 521 -17.32 6.90 -25.08
C PHE A 521 -16.73 5.50 -24.87
N LEU A 522 -16.49 5.07 -23.62
CA LEU A 522 -15.90 3.76 -23.36
C LEU A 522 -16.85 2.68 -23.84
N LYS A 523 -16.28 1.78 -24.62
CA LYS A 523 -16.99 0.63 -25.15
C LYS A 523 -17.03 -0.50 -24.15
N ASP A 524 -17.93 -1.45 -24.41
CA ASP A 524 -18.09 -2.62 -23.57
C ASP A 524 -17.00 -3.68 -23.84
N GLY A 525 -16.67 -4.45 -22.81
CA GLY A 525 -15.62 -5.47 -22.80
C GLY A 525 -16.16 -6.90 -22.70
N ARG A 526 -15.30 -7.83 -22.25
CA ARG A 526 -15.67 -9.22 -21.99
C ARG A 526 -16.24 -9.37 -20.58
N GLY A 527 -17.57 -9.53 -20.47
CA GLY A 527 -18.24 -9.78 -19.19
C GLY A 527 -17.83 -11.10 -18.51
N ASP A 528 -17.26 -12.05 -19.26
CA ASP A 528 -16.75 -13.34 -18.76
C ASP A 528 -15.25 -13.32 -18.47
N ALA A 529 -14.58 -12.16 -18.49
CA ALA A 529 -13.14 -12.04 -18.25
C ALA A 529 -12.73 -12.59 -16.88
N LEU A 530 -13.50 -12.32 -15.82
CA LEU A 530 -13.28 -12.87 -14.48
C LEU A 530 -14.11 -14.13 -14.18
N GLY A 531 -14.89 -14.62 -15.15
CA GLY A 531 -15.88 -15.67 -14.96
C GLY A 531 -17.20 -15.18 -14.36
N GLY A 532 -18.07 -16.10 -13.97
CA GLY A 532 -19.30 -15.80 -13.22
C GLY A 532 -20.54 -15.65 -14.11
N LEU A 533 -21.27 -14.54 -13.96
CA LEU A 533 -22.62 -14.35 -14.53
C LEU A 533 -22.68 -14.59 -16.04
N TYR A 534 -21.64 -14.16 -16.77
CA TYR A 534 -21.59 -14.18 -18.23
C TYR A 534 -20.84 -15.41 -18.80
N GLY A 535 -20.51 -16.39 -17.95
CA GLY A 535 -19.82 -17.61 -18.34
C GLY A 535 -18.31 -17.57 -18.10
N ASN A 536 -17.58 -18.55 -18.66
CA ASN A 536 -16.16 -18.81 -18.36
C ASN A 536 -15.32 -19.03 -19.64
N ILE A 537 -15.76 -18.53 -20.81
CA ILE A 537 -15.05 -18.84 -22.07
C ILE A 537 -13.64 -18.24 -22.02
N VAL A 538 -13.51 -16.97 -21.65
CA VAL A 538 -12.21 -16.31 -21.53
C VAL A 538 -11.35 -16.94 -20.43
N THR A 539 -11.88 -17.15 -19.23
CA THR A 539 -11.12 -17.75 -18.12
C THR A 539 -10.60 -19.15 -18.47
N ASN A 540 -11.39 -19.95 -19.19
CA ASN A 540 -10.93 -21.23 -19.73
C ASN A 540 -9.80 -21.05 -20.75
N LEU A 541 -9.87 -20.09 -21.67
CA LEU A 541 -8.77 -19.82 -22.62
C LEU A 541 -7.51 -19.34 -21.93
N VAL A 542 -7.62 -18.55 -20.85
CA VAL A 542 -6.48 -18.13 -20.03
C VAL A 542 -5.84 -19.33 -19.33
N ASP A 543 -6.62 -20.26 -18.75
CA ASP A 543 -6.10 -21.51 -18.16
C ASP A 543 -5.39 -22.40 -19.21
N ILE A 544 -6.00 -22.56 -20.39
CA ILE A 544 -5.42 -23.29 -21.51
C ILE A 544 -4.08 -22.66 -21.92
N ARG A 545 -4.03 -21.33 -22.09
CA ARG A 545 -2.78 -20.62 -22.41
C ARG A 545 -1.73 -20.82 -21.33
N ASN A 546 -2.08 -20.72 -20.05
CA ASN A 546 -1.13 -20.91 -18.96
C ASN A 546 -0.49 -22.30 -18.99
N SER A 547 -1.28 -23.32 -19.32
CA SER A 547 -0.86 -24.72 -19.38
C SER A 547 -0.11 -25.07 -20.67
N TYR A 548 -0.60 -24.60 -21.83
CA TYR A 548 -0.17 -25.03 -23.17
C TYR A 548 0.51 -23.95 -24.03
N GLY A 549 0.61 -22.71 -23.54
CA GLY A 549 1.16 -21.55 -24.26
C GLY A 549 2.68 -21.58 -24.48
N ARG A 550 3.26 -22.77 -24.63
CA ARG A 550 4.69 -23.03 -24.83
C ARG A 550 4.91 -23.91 -26.05
N GLY A 551 6.09 -23.78 -26.66
CA GLY A 551 6.43 -24.45 -27.91
C GLY A 551 6.28 -23.50 -29.09
N ASP A 552 7.10 -23.72 -30.10
CA ASP A 552 7.20 -22.85 -31.28
C ASP A 552 5.86 -22.82 -32.04
N PHE A 553 5.55 -21.69 -32.65
CA PHE A 553 4.37 -21.57 -33.51
C PHE A 553 4.62 -22.28 -34.85
N LYS A 554 3.74 -23.23 -35.20
CA LYS A 554 3.82 -23.92 -36.49
C LYS A 554 2.47 -23.98 -37.21
N GLU A 555 2.38 -23.32 -38.36
CA GLU A 555 1.24 -23.51 -39.27
C GLU A 555 1.18 -24.98 -39.71
N ARG A 556 0.04 -25.63 -39.48
CA ARG A 556 -0.24 -27.03 -39.87
C ARG A 556 -1.27 -27.12 -40.99
N TRP A 557 -2.16 -26.14 -41.11
CA TRP A 557 -3.16 -26.10 -42.15
C TRP A 557 -3.66 -24.69 -42.42
N ILE A 558 -3.87 -24.40 -43.70
CA ILE A 558 -4.74 -23.33 -44.17
C ILE A 558 -5.49 -23.90 -45.38
N ASP A 559 -6.80 -23.63 -45.49
CA ASP A 559 -7.55 -24.12 -46.66
C ASP A 559 -6.90 -23.62 -47.96
N PRO A 560 -6.72 -24.49 -48.97
CA PRO A 560 -6.03 -24.13 -50.20
C PRO A 560 -6.88 -23.22 -51.09
N GLY A 561 -6.25 -22.57 -52.07
CA GLY A 561 -6.95 -21.81 -53.10
C GLY A 561 -7.10 -20.30 -52.83
N GLY A 562 -6.37 -19.76 -51.84
CA GLY A 562 -6.32 -18.32 -51.58
C GLY A 562 -7.51 -17.74 -50.81
N ASN A 563 -8.50 -18.57 -50.47
CA ASN A 563 -9.59 -18.25 -49.57
C ASN A 563 -9.74 -19.36 -48.53
N SER A 564 -9.67 -19.00 -47.25
CA SER A 564 -9.68 -19.97 -46.17
C SER A 564 -10.58 -19.58 -45.01
N ALA A 565 -11.55 -20.44 -44.72
CA ALA A 565 -12.36 -20.38 -43.51
C ALA A 565 -11.65 -21.07 -42.33
N VAL A 566 -10.89 -22.12 -42.58
CA VAL A 566 -10.25 -22.95 -41.55
C VAL A 566 -8.73 -22.75 -41.52
N TYR A 567 -8.21 -22.52 -40.31
CA TYR A 567 -6.78 -22.43 -40.04
C TYR A 567 -6.42 -23.33 -38.87
N VAL A 568 -5.28 -24.01 -38.97
CA VAL A 568 -4.77 -24.85 -37.90
C VAL A 568 -3.30 -24.57 -37.70
N PHE A 569 -2.92 -24.30 -36.45
CA PHE A 569 -1.53 -24.24 -36.05
C PHE A 569 -1.29 -25.13 -34.84
N GLU A 570 -0.03 -25.43 -34.60
CA GLU A 570 0.43 -26.14 -33.42
C GLU A 570 1.32 -25.21 -32.60
N ARG A 571 1.17 -25.28 -31.28
CA ARG A 571 2.24 -24.95 -30.33
C ARG A 571 3.03 -26.24 -30.17
N GLU A 572 4.17 -26.35 -30.85
CA GLU A 572 4.80 -27.64 -31.15
C GLU A 572 4.99 -28.50 -29.89
N ASN A 573 4.54 -29.76 -29.96
CA ASN A 573 4.54 -30.72 -28.85
C ASN A 573 3.77 -30.27 -27.59
N SER A 574 2.86 -29.31 -27.70
CA SER A 574 2.01 -28.81 -26.61
C SER A 574 0.51 -28.92 -26.93
N ALA A 575 0.05 -28.22 -27.98
CA ALA A 575 -1.35 -28.22 -28.39
C ALA A 575 -1.55 -27.93 -29.89
N VAL A 576 -2.59 -28.54 -30.49
CA VAL A 576 -3.10 -28.22 -31.83
C VAL A 576 -4.33 -27.32 -31.69
N VAL A 577 -4.31 -26.17 -32.35
CA VAL A 577 -5.36 -25.15 -32.31
C VAL A 577 -6.03 -25.08 -33.68
N GLY A 578 -7.31 -25.46 -33.73
CA GLY A 578 -8.13 -25.36 -34.93
C GLY A 578 -9.08 -24.17 -34.83
N LEU A 579 -9.07 -23.31 -35.84
CA LEU A 579 -9.85 -22.08 -35.89
C LEU A 579 -10.67 -22.02 -37.16
N ASN A 580 -11.89 -21.50 -37.05
CA ASN A 580 -12.81 -21.35 -38.15
C ASN A 580 -13.44 -19.95 -38.10
N VAL A 581 -13.29 -19.19 -39.18
CA VAL A 581 -13.92 -17.87 -39.33
C VAL A 581 -15.15 -17.93 -40.25
N GLY A 582 -15.49 -19.09 -40.80
CA GLY A 582 -16.72 -19.27 -41.57
C GLY A 582 -17.95 -19.40 -40.68
N TYR A 583 -19.12 -19.14 -41.28
CA TYR A 583 -20.41 -19.16 -40.59
C TYR A 583 -21.36 -20.16 -41.26
N ASN A 584 -21.63 -21.29 -40.59
CA ASN A 584 -22.46 -22.41 -41.06
C ASN A 584 -22.85 -23.32 -39.87
N PRO A 585 -23.82 -24.24 -40.02
CA PRO A 585 -24.01 -25.34 -39.07
C PRO A 585 -22.95 -26.45 -39.25
N GLY A 586 -22.65 -27.18 -38.18
CA GLY A 586 -21.83 -28.39 -38.18
C GLY A 586 -20.33 -28.16 -37.94
N VAL A 587 -19.48 -29.05 -38.47
CA VAL A 587 -18.01 -28.99 -38.36
C VAL A 587 -17.31 -29.01 -39.72
N ALA A 588 -16.08 -28.51 -39.75
CA ALA A 588 -15.11 -28.72 -40.81
C ALA A 588 -14.02 -29.68 -40.33
N THR A 589 -13.89 -30.83 -40.99
CA THR A 589 -12.89 -31.85 -40.65
C THR A 589 -11.59 -31.58 -41.40
N ARG A 590 -10.46 -31.61 -40.71
CA ARG A 590 -9.11 -31.51 -41.30
C ARG A 590 -8.20 -32.58 -40.73
N THR A 591 -7.36 -33.14 -41.58
CA THR A 591 -6.26 -34.04 -41.18
C THR A 591 -4.95 -33.27 -41.35
N VAL A 592 -4.26 -33.02 -40.24
CA VAL A 592 -3.12 -32.10 -40.19
C VAL A 592 -1.87 -32.82 -39.68
N ASP A 593 -0.70 -32.41 -40.15
CA ASP A 593 0.57 -32.87 -39.59
C ASP A 593 0.74 -32.37 -38.15
N THR A 594 1.45 -33.13 -37.31
CA THR A 594 1.75 -32.76 -35.93
C THR A 594 3.19 -33.10 -35.56
N ALA A 595 3.76 -32.42 -34.55
CA ALA A 595 5.07 -32.79 -34.01
C ALA A 595 5.01 -33.99 -33.05
N PHE A 596 3.82 -34.28 -32.52
CA PHE A 596 3.58 -35.36 -31.56
C PHE A 596 3.99 -36.74 -32.10
N ALA A 597 4.35 -37.63 -31.16
CA ALA A 597 4.67 -39.02 -31.50
C ALA A 597 3.42 -39.79 -31.98
N PRO A 598 3.57 -40.76 -32.90
CA PRO A 598 2.49 -41.68 -33.25
C PRO A 598 1.86 -42.34 -32.03
N GLY A 599 0.54 -42.46 -32.03
CA GLY A 599 -0.25 -43.00 -30.92
C GLY A 599 -0.49 -42.02 -29.77
N THR A 600 -0.01 -40.77 -29.85
CA THR A 600 -0.33 -39.75 -28.84
C THR A 600 -1.83 -39.43 -28.87
N HIS A 601 -2.49 -39.47 -27.70
CA HIS A 601 -3.87 -39.04 -27.56
C HIS A 601 -3.90 -37.56 -27.11
N LEU A 602 -4.69 -36.74 -27.78
CA LEU A 602 -4.92 -35.33 -27.44
C LEU A 602 -6.38 -35.15 -27.01
N GLU A 603 -6.61 -34.37 -25.96
CA GLU A 603 -7.94 -34.08 -25.41
C GLU A 603 -8.36 -32.64 -25.76
N GLU A 604 -9.62 -32.47 -26.16
CA GLU A 604 -10.22 -31.16 -26.47
C GLU A 604 -10.44 -30.37 -25.16
N GLN A 605 -9.81 -29.19 -25.05
CA GLN A 605 -9.71 -28.43 -23.80
C GLN A 605 -10.76 -27.33 -23.66
N THR A 606 -11.42 -26.91 -24.73
CA THR A 606 -12.31 -25.74 -24.72
C THR A 606 -13.72 -26.06 -24.21
N GLY A 607 -14.09 -27.35 -24.22
CA GLY A 607 -15.44 -27.81 -23.90
C GLY A 607 -16.38 -27.83 -25.11
N ASN A 608 -15.90 -27.47 -26.31
CA ASN A 608 -16.72 -27.49 -27.53
C ASN A 608 -17.12 -28.91 -27.95
N TRP A 609 -16.48 -29.96 -27.42
CA TRP A 609 -16.96 -31.34 -27.52
C TRP A 609 -18.33 -31.57 -26.86
N GLN A 610 -18.74 -30.68 -25.94
CA GLN A 610 -20.05 -30.73 -25.26
C GLN A 610 -21.15 -30.00 -26.05
N ASP A 611 -20.83 -29.43 -27.21
CA ASP A 611 -21.81 -28.78 -28.06
C ASP A 611 -22.96 -29.75 -28.42
N PRO A 612 -24.23 -29.31 -28.43
CA PRO A 612 -25.38 -30.17 -28.69
C PRO A 612 -25.34 -30.94 -30.02
N SER A 613 -24.56 -30.48 -31.01
CA SER A 613 -24.36 -31.22 -32.27
C SER A 613 -23.61 -32.54 -32.07
N GLY A 614 -22.80 -32.66 -31.01
CA GLY A 614 -22.00 -33.86 -30.69
C GLY A 614 -20.92 -34.19 -31.74
N GLN A 615 -20.58 -33.26 -32.62
CA GLN A 615 -19.70 -33.52 -33.77
C GLN A 615 -18.21 -33.32 -33.49
N VAL A 616 -17.85 -32.61 -32.43
CA VAL A 616 -16.46 -32.44 -31.99
C VAL A 616 -16.07 -33.61 -31.11
N ALA A 617 -15.03 -34.33 -31.50
CA ALA A 617 -14.51 -35.44 -30.71
C ALA A 617 -13.85 -34.91 -29.43
N ARG A 618 -14.08 -35.57 -28.29
CA ARG A 618 -13.41 -35.20 -27.05
C ARG A 618 -11.93 -35.61 -27.03
N THR A 619 -11.60 -36.71 -27.71
CA THR A 619 -10.22 -37.23 -27.82
C THR A 619 -9.92 -37.54 -29.27
N VAL A 620 -8.71 -37.19 -29.72
CA VAL A 620 -8.16 -37.54 -31.04
C VAL A 620 -6.81 -38.21 -30.87
N THR A 621 -6.50 -39.17 -31.74
CA THR A 621 -5.23 -39.90 -31.70
C THR A 621 -4.37 -39.54 -32.90
N VAL A 622 -3.08 -39.31 -32.66
CA VAL A 622 -2.08 -39.06 -33.69
C VAL A 622 -1.76 -40.38 -34.39
N GLY A 623 -1.94 -40.42 -35.71
CA GLY A 623 -1.70 -41.59 -36.54
C GLY A 623 -0.23 -41.98 -36.67
N ALA A 624 0.02 -43.15 -37.29
CA ALA A 624 1.37 -43.65 -37.58
C ALA A 624 2.18 -42.70 -38.48
N ASP A 625 1.50 -41.91 -39.29
CA ASP A 625 2.04 -40.88 -40.18
C ASP A 625 2.24 -39.52 -39.49
N LYS A 626 2.07 -39.45 -38.16
CA LYS A 626 2.10 -38.23 -37.33
C LYS A 626 1.01 -37.21 -37.65
N LYS A 627 -0.09 -37.63 -38.26
CA LYS A 627 -1.24 -36.76 -38.53
C LYS A 627 -2.36 -36.94 -37.52
N ALA A 628 -3.11 -35.89 -37.26
CA ALA A 628 -4.33 -35.93 -36.46
C ALA A 628 -5.52 -35.41 -37.26
N THR A 629 -6.65 -36.11 -37.18
CA THR A 629 -7.92 -35.65 -37.77
C THR A 629 -8.74 -34.94 -36.70
N ILE A 630 -9.01 -33.65 -36.91
CA ILE A 630 -9.77 -32.80 -35.99
C ILE A 630 -11.04 -32.26 -36.66
N ASN A 631 -12.11 -32.17 -35.87
CA ASN A 631 -13.37 -31.56 -36.26
C ASN A 631 -13.45 -30.15 -35.64
N ILE A 632 -13.51 -29.13 -36.48
CA ILE A 632 -13.51 -27.72 -36.08
C ILE A 632 -14.91 -27.16 -36.34
N PRO A 633 -15.66 -26.73 -35.31
CA PRO A 633 -17.00 -26.18 -35.49
C PRO A 633 -17.03 -25.00 -36.47
N TRP A 634 -18.12 -24.88 -37.21
CA TRP A 634 -18.47 -23.64 -37.87
C TRP A 634 -19.09 -22.66 -36.86
N ASN A 635 -18.92 -21.36 -37.06
CA ASN A 635 -19.63 -20.37 -36.25
C ASN A 635 -21.11 -20.38 -36.60
N ASN A 636 -21.97 -20.32 -35.59
CA ASN A 636 -23.41 -20.11 -35.78
C ASN A 636 -24.05 -19.55 -34.50
N ALA A 637 -25.30 -19.12 -34.62
CA ALA A 637 -26.06 -18.57 -33.48
C ALA A 637 -26.28 -19.60 -32.35
N ASN A 638 -26.39 -20.90 -32.68
CA ASN A 638 -26.71 -21.94 -31.70
C ASN A 638 -25.52 -22.31 -30.81
N ASN A 639 -24.29 -22.24 -31.32
CA ASN A 639 -23.08 -22.52 -30.54
C ASN A 639 -22.43 -21.26 -29.95
N GLY A 640 -23.03 -20.08 -30.14
CA GLY A 640 -22.50 -18.80 -29.64
C GLY A 640 -21.21 -18.37 -30.34
N ASN A 641 -21.10 -18.61 -31.65
CA ASN A 641 -19.91 -18.30 -32.45
C ASN A 641 -18.61 -18.95 -31.91
N LYS A 642 -18.70 -20.22 -31.51
CA LYS A 642 -17.55 -21.00 -31.00
C LYS A 642 -16.85 -21.80 -32.09
N GLY A 643 -16.46 -21.13 -33.18
CA GLY A 643 -15.74 -21.73 -34.30
C GLY A 643 -14.27 -22.05 -34.01
N TYR A 644 -13.96 -22.74 -32.92
CA TYR A 644 -12.59 -23.09 -32.56
C TYR A 644 -12.53 -24.38 -31.74
N VAL A 645 -11.37 -25.04 -31.70
CA VAL A 645 -11.04 -26.18 -30.84
C VAL A 645 -9.58 -26.12 -30.45
N ILE A 646 -9.24 -26.61 -29.26
CA ILE A 646 -7.85 -26.71 -28.81
C ILE A 646 -7.63 -28.11 -28.26
N TYR A 647 -6.87 -28.93 -29.00
CA TYR A 647 -6.50 -30.28 -28.58
C TYR A 647 -5.11 -30.25 -27.97
N GLY A 648 -5.02 -30.49 -26.66
CA GLY A 648 -3.76 -30.52 -25.91
C GLY A 648 -3.44 -31.91 -25.38
N LEU A 649 -2.18 -32.11 -24.97
CA LEU A 649 -1.79 -33.29 -24.20
C LEU A 649 -2.58 -33.37 -22.88
N PRO A 650 -3.17 -34.52 -22.49
CA PRO A 650 -3.91 -34.63 -21.24
C PRO A 650 -3.12 -34.11 -20.02
N ARG A 651 -3.77 -33.27 -19.21
CA ARG A 651 -3.16 -32.66 -18.02
C ARG A 651 -3.41 -33.50 -16.77
N PRO A 652 -2.56 -33.34 -15.74
CA PRO A 652 -2.86 -33.88 -14.42
C PRO A 652 -4.21 -33.44 -13.86
N ARG A 653 -4.93 -34.38 -13.25
CA ARG A 653 -6.22 -34.15 -12.60
C ARG A 653 -6.06 -34.32 -11.11
N GLY A 654 -6.74 -33.50 -10.30
CA GLY A 654 -6.54 -33.53 -8.86
C GLY A 654 -7.41 -32.55 -8.10
N ASN A 655 -7.13 -32.45 -6.80
CA ASN A 655 -7.69 -31.43 -5.92
C ASN A 655 -6.67 -31.01 -4.87
N VAL A 656 -6.77 -29.75 -4.45
CA VAL A 656 -6.02 -29.22 -3.31
C VAL A 656 -6.95 -29.01 -2.11
N SER A 657 -6.50 -29.40 -0.93
CA SER A 657 -7.19 -29.22 0.35
C SER A 657 -6.25 -28.68 1.42
N LEU A 658 -6.80 -27.94 2.38
CA LEU A 658 -6.07 -27.35 3.49
C LEU A 658 -6.53 -27.96 4.82
N SER A 659 -5.61 -28.24 5.72
CA SER A 659 -5.96 -28.51 7.12
C SER A 659 -6.14 -27.21 7.90
N ASN A 660 -6.71 -27.28 9.11
CA ASN A 660 -6.85 -26.13 10.03
C ASN A 660 -7.58 -24.90 9.45
N VAL A 661 -8.47 -25.13 8.48
CA VAL A 661 -9.42 -24.11 8.01
C VAL A 661 -10.47 -23.90 9.10
N SER A 662 -10.42 -22.74 9.74
CA SER A 662 -11.34 -22.35 10.83
C SER A 662 -12.74 -22.05 10.31
N GLN A 663 -12.83 -21.41 9.14
CA GLN A 663 -14.05 -21.08 8.42
C GLN A 663 -13.71 -20.82 6.95
N THR A 664 -14.74 -20.80 6.09
CA THR A 664 -14.61 -20.37 4.69
C THR A 664 -15.55 -19.20 4.46
N ILE A 665 -15.01 -18.05 4.06
CA ILE A 665 -15.80 -16.91 3.61
C ILE A 665 -16.31 -17.26 2.21
N ALA A 666 -17.62 -17.42 2.07
CA ALA A 666 -18.22 -17.85 0.81
C ALA A 666 -17.97 -16.84 -0.33
N GLY A 667 -17.88 -17.36 -1.55
CA GLY A 667 -18.03 -16.55 -2.76
C GLY A 667 -19.47 -16.05 -2.89
N GLU A 668 -19.64 -14.96 -3.60
CA GLU A 668 -20.92 -14.32 -3.86
C GLU A 668 -21.48 -14.76 -5.21
N THR A 669 -22.81 -14.78 -5.33
CA THR A 669 -23.48 -15.01 -6.61
C THR A 669 -23.70 -13.66 -7.30
N PRO A 670 -23.04 -13.38 -8.44
CA PRO A 670 -23.20 -12.12 -9.14
C PRO A 670 -24.59 -12.00 -9.77
N THR A 671 -25.14 -10.79 -9.74
CA THR A 671 -26.31 -10.38 -10.53
C THR A 671 -25.87 -9.35 -11.57
N ALA A 672 -26.73 -8.97 -12.52
CA ALA A 672 -26.37 -7.92 -13.47
C ALA A 672 -25.96 -6.60 -12.79
N ALA A 673 -26.57 -6.25 -11.64
CA ALA A 673 -26.25 -5.05 -10.88
C ALA A 673 -25.01 -5.18 -9.98
N THR A 674 -24.65 -6.41 -9.60
CA THR A 674 -23.52 -6.67 -8.68
C THR A 674 -22.34 -7.36 -9.36
N ASN A 675 -22.39 -7.60 -10.67
CA ASN A 675 -21.33 -8.30 -11.40
C ASN A 675 -19.96 -7.61 -11.28
N ALA A 676 -19.95 -6.28 -11.17
CA ALA A 676 -18.74 -5.49 -10.95
C ALA A 676 -18.10 -5.79 -9.58
N THR A 677 -18.91 -5.78 -8.53
CA THR A 677 -18.45 -5.75 -7.14
C THR A 677 -18.39 -7.13 -6.50
N ALA A 678 -19.22 -8.08 -6.94
CA ALA A 678 -19.36 -9.41 -6.33
C ALA A 678 -18.08 -10.25 -6.46
N ARG A 679 -17.54 -10.72 -5.33
CA ARG A 679 -16.36 -11.60 -5.32
C ARG A 679 -16.79 -13.05 -5.54
N LEU A 680 -16.30 -13.69 -6.59
CA LEU A 680 -16.66 -15.07 -6.93
C LEU A 680 -15.91 -16.10 -6.08
N ALA A 681 -14.66 -15.79 -5.74
CA ALA A 681 -13.79 -16.67 -4.98
C ALA A 681 -14.27 -16.87 -3.54
N ALA A 682 -14.28 -18.13 -3.10
CA ALA A 682 -14.32 -18.47 -1.68
C ALA A 682 -12.92 -18.33 -1.06
N ILE A 683 -12.85 -17.99 0.23
CA ILE A 683 -11.61 -17.77 0.95
C ILE A 683 -11.56 -18.64 2.19
N ASP A 684 -10.53 -19.47 2.30
CA ASP A 684 -10.31 -20.34 3.46
C ASP A 684 -9.53 -19.57 4.55
N VAL A 685 -10.03 -19.55 5.79
CA VAL A 685 -9.44 -18.76 6.90
C VAL A 685 -8.59 -19.65 7.81
N ILE A 686 -7.33 -19.25 8.03
CA ILE A 686 -6.36 -19.95 8.89
C ILE A 686 -6.06 -19.09 10.12
N THR A 687 -6.43 -19.60 11.30
CA THR A 687 -6.15 -18.98 12.60
C THR A 687 -5.09 -19.74 13.42
N ALA A 688 -4.76 -20.96 12.99
CA ALA A 688 -3.75 -21.80 13.63
C ALA A 688 -2.33 -21.38 13.22
N ASN A 689 -1.33 -21.71 14.04
CA ASN A 689 0.09 -21.42 13.75
C ASN A 689 0.65 -22.24 12.58
N SER A 690 -0.05 -23.28 12.13
CA SER A 690 0.36 -24.09 10.98
C SER A 690 -0.83 -24.73 10.29
N PHE A 691 -0.66 -25.08 9.02
CA PHE A 691 -1.61 -25.86 8.24
C PHE A 691 -0.88 -26.69 7.18
N ASN A 692 -1.51 -27.76 6.72
CA ASN A 692 -1.00 -28.58 5.63
C ASN A 692 -1.68 -28.19 4.33
N VAL A 693 -0.87 -27.97 3.29
CA VAL A 693 -1.34 -27.98 1.90
C VAL A 693 -1.23 -29.40 1.38
N THR A 694 -2.36 -30.00 0.98
CA THR A 694 -2.39 -31.35 0.42
C THR A 694 -2.93 -31.31 -1.00
N LEU A 695 -2.14 -31.80 -1.96
CA LEU A 695 -2.55 -32.02 -3.34
C LEU A 695 -2.65 -33.53 -3.60
N ASN A 696 -3.84 -33.98 -4.02
CA ASN A 696 -4.07 -35.33 -4.51
C ASN A 696 -4.17 -35.29 -6.03
N THR A 697 -3.35 -36.07 -6.73
CA THR A 697 -3.52 -36.30 -8.18
C THR A 697 -4.18 -37.65 -8.43
N ASN A 698 -4.94 -37.74 -9.51
CA ASN A 698 -5.70 -38.92 -9.87
C ASN A 698 -5.18 -39.53 -11.18
N ALA A 699 -5.30 -40.85 -11.27
CA ALA A 699 -5.24 -41.60 -12.50
C ALA A 699 -6.06 -40.96 -13.65
N VAL A 700 -5.44 -40.73 -14.82
CA VAL A 700 -6.07 -40.10 -15.98
C VAL A 700 -6.43 -41.12 -17.05
N THR A 701 -7.72 -41.41 -17.16
CA THR A 701 -8.29 -42.15 -18.30
C THR A 701 -9.09 -41.19 -19.18
N LEU A 702 -8.88 -41.29 -20.49
CA LEU A 702 -9.51 -40.44 -21.50
C LEU A 702 -10.87 -40.98 -21.93
N SER A 703 -11.59 -40.20 -22.72
CA SER A 703 -12.97 -40.50 -23.12
C SER A 703 -13.11 -41.74 -24.03
N ASP A 704 -12.01 -42.14 -24.67
CA ASP A 704 -11.89 -43.35 -25.49
C ASP A 704 -11.43 -44.58 -24.68
N GLY A 705 -11.27 -44.45 -23.36
CA GLY A 705 -10.79 -45.50 -22.47
C GLY A 705 -9.27 -45.64 -22.40
N TYR A 706 -8.50 -44.80 -23.11
CA TYR A 706 -7.05 -44.81 -23.02
C TYR A 706 -6.57 -44.32 -21.65
N ARG A 707 -5.73 -45.12 -20.99
CA ARG A 707 -5.08 -44.75 -19.73
C ARG A 707 -3.76 -44.03 -20.03
N ASP A 708 -3.71 -42.73 -19.79
CA ASP A 708 -2.54 -41.89 -20.04
C ASP A 708 -1.71 -41.73 -18.76
N ASN A 709 -0.82 -42.69 -18.50
CA ASN A 709 0.03 -42.69 -17.30
C ASN A 709 0.87 -41.39 -17.17
N ALA A 710 1.25 -40.74 -18.27
CA ALA A 710 2.06 -39.52 -18.20
C ALA A 710 1.26 -38.34 -17.61
N ALA A 711 -0.07 -38.39 -17.63
CA ALA A 711 -0.94 -37.40 -17.05
C ALA A 711 -1.31 -37.69 -15.58
N ASP A 712 -0.86 -38.78 -14.96
CA ASP A 712 -1.22 -39.12 -13.57
C ASP A 712 -0.61 -38.16 -12.51
N GLY A 713 0.29 -37.27 -12.94
CA GLY A 713 1.01 -36.31 -12.09
C GLY A 713 2.41 -36.81 -11.76
N ASP A 714 3.40 -36.33 -12.50
CA ASP A 714 4.80 -36.76 -12.43
C ASP A 714 5.56 -36.10 -11.29
N ARG A 715 5.33 -34.80 -11.15
CA ARG A 715 5.93 -33.94 -10.14
C ARG A 715 4.92 -32.85 -9.81
N ALA A 716 4.97 -32.36 -8.59
CA ALA A 716 4.18 -31.22 -8.18
C ALA A 716 4.99 -30.28 -7.30
N TYR A 717 4.57 -29.01 -7.29
CA TYR A 717 5.18 -27.96 -6.49
C TYR A 717 4.10 -27.09 -5.87
N VAL A 718 4.47 -26.34 -4.83
CA VAL A 718 3.57 -25.45 -4.10
C VAL A 718 4.14 -24.03 -4.03
N ARG A 719 3.30 -23.01 -4.18
CA ARG A 719 3.67 -21.62 -4.02
C ARG A 719 2.59 -20.89 -3.25
N ILE A 720 3.01 -20.08 -2.28
CA ILE A 720 2.18 -19.03 -1.69
C ILE A 720 2.72 -17.69 -2.19
N ASP A 721 1.80 -16.81 -2.62
CA ASP A 721 2.07 -15.46 -3.10
C ASP A 721 3.07 -15.43 -4.29
N GLY A 722 3.96 -14.43 -4.31
CA GLY A 722 5.09 -14.28 -5.22
C GLY A 722 6.15 -15.40 -5.12
N GLY A 723 6.09 -16.21 -4.07
CA GLY A 723 7.11 -17.18 -3.68
C GLY A 723 7.65 -16.87 -2.28
N LEU A 724 7.43 -17.81 -1.37
CA LEU A 724 7.89 -17.79 0.02
C LEU A 724 8.62 -19.10 0.29
N ASP A 725 9.60 -19.09 1.19
CA ASP A 725 10.21 -20.33 1.70
C ASP A 725 9.19 -21.06 2.58
N LEU A 726 8.69 -22.20 2.09
CA LEU A 726 7.68 -23.02 2.78
C LEU A 726 8.27 -24.26 3.44
N ASN A 727 9.51 -24.62 3.11
CA ASN A 727 10.17 -25.83 3.60
C ASN A 727 11.27 -25.55 4.62
N GLY A 728 11.58 -24.27 4.89
CA GLY A 728 12.46 -23.81 5.95
C GLY A 728 13.95 -23.89 5.59
N ASN A 729 14.30 -23.96 4.30
CA ASN A 729 15.69 -24.02 3.86
C ASN A 729 16.39 -22.64 3.75
N GLY A 730 15.66 -21.56 4.05
CA GLY A 730 16.11 -20.17 4.06
C GLY A 730 15.94 -19.44 2.73
N THR A 731 15.51 -20.10 1.66
CA THR A 731 15.34 -19.51 0.32
C THR A 731 14.17 -20.14 -0.44
N VAL A 732 13.71 -19.47 -1.49
CA VAL A 732 12.81 -20.13 -2.44
C VAL A 732 13.58 -21.13 -3.31
N ASP A 733 13.03 -22.32 -3.55
CA ASP A 733 13.66 -23.41 -4.30
C ASP A 733 13.89 -23.04 -5.78
N PHE A 734 12.88 -22.46 -6.43
CA PHE A 734 12.91 -22.14 -7.86
C PHE A 734 12.88 -20.63 -8.12
N ARG A 735 14.06 -20.03 -8.33
CA ARG A 735 14.25 -18.57 -8.41
C ARG A 735 14.59 -18.03 -9.80
N SER A 736 14.83 -18.91 -10.78
CA SER A 736 15.22 -18.50 -12.13
C SER A 736 14.02 -17.96 -12.91
N GLY A 737 14.10 -16.69 -13.32
CA GLY A 737 13.06 -16.06 -14.15
C GLY A 737 12.83 -16.83 -15.45
N GLY A 738 11.57 -16.89 -15.91
CA GLY A 738 11.16 -17.64 -17.11
C GLY A 738 10.94 -19.14 -16.88
N ASP A 739 11.36 -19.71 -15.75
CA ASP A 739 11.02 -21.08 -15.36
C ASP A 739 9.52 -21.18 -15.01
N THR A 740 8.84 -22.24 -15.46
CA THR A 740 7.44 -22.50 -15.08
C THR A 740 7.26 -22.73 -13.60
N ARG A 741 8.34 -22.98 -12.86
CA ARG A 741 8.39 -23.17 -11.41
C ARG A 741 8.78 -21.90 -10.66
N TYR A 742 8.97 -20.76 -11.31
CA TYR A 742 9.39 -19.54 -10.62
C TYR A 742 8.50 -19.21 -9.41
N GLY A 743 9.13 -19.11 -8.23
CA GLY A 743 8.46 -18.86 -6.95
C GLY A 743 7.94 -20.10 -6.23
N PHE A 744 8.02 -21.29 -6.82
CA PHE A 744 7.53 -22.52 -6.20
C PHE A 744 8.56 -23.18 -5.28
N GLU A 745 8.04 -24.04 -4.40
CA GLU A 745 8.73 -24.90 -3.44
C GLU A 745 8.46 -26.38 -3.76
N ASN A 746 9.41 -27.23 -3.38
CA ASN A 746 9.21 -28.67 -3.34
C ASN A 746 8.26 -29.04 -2.19
N PHE A 747 7.43 -30.06 -2.41
CA PHE A 747 6.74 -30.74 -1.32
C PHE A 747 7.74 -31.63 -0.57
N THR A 748 8.06 -31.27 0.67
CA THR A 748 9.05 -31.99 1.50
C THR A 748 8.42 -32.87 2.58
N THR A 749 7.16 -32.62 2.98
CA THR A 749 6.47 -33.45 3.97
C THR A 749 6.02 -34.78 3.38
N THR A 750 5.45 -34.78 2.18
CA THR A 750 5.14 -36.00 1.41
C THR A 750 5.21 -35.68 -0.08
N ASN A 751 5.86 -36.54 -0.85
CA ASN A 751 5.98 -36.41 -2.30
C ASN A 751 5.93 -37.81 -2.94
N THR A 752 4.72 -38.23 -3.31
CA THR A 752 4.46 -39.51 -3.97
C THR A 752 3.83 -39.24 -5.34
N PRO A 753 4.60 -39.27 -6.43
CA PRO A 753 4.06 -39.08 -7.77
C PRO A 753 3.01 -40.09 -8.19
N GLY A 754 2.01 -39.64 -8.95
CA GLY A 754 1.03 -40.52 -9.57
C GLY A 754 1.65 -41.41 -10.64
N THR A 755 2.62 -40.90 -11.41
CA THR A 755 3.28 -41.66 -12.51
C THR A 755 4.05 -42.91 -12.04
N THR A 756 4.51 -42.93 -10.79
CA THR A 756 5.24 -44.06 -10.19
C THR A 756 4.39 -44.87 -9.21
N SER A 757 3.17 -44.43 -8.95
CA SER A 757 2.22 -45.09 -8.06
C SER A 757 1.55 -46.28 -8.75
N GLY A 758 1.41 -47.40 -8.06
CA GLY A 758 0.73 -48.60 -8.59
C GLY A 758 -0.77 -48.38 -8.91
N THR A 759 -1.40 -47.34 -8.36
CA THR A 759 -2.79 -46.95 -8.67
C THR A 759 -2.87 -45.82 -9.70
N GLY A 760 -1.77 -45.09 -9.90
CA GLY A 760 -1.71 -43.83 -10.64
C GLY A 760 -2.20 -42.60 -9.85
N ASN A 761 -2.56 -42.77 -8.57
CA ASN A 761 -2.90 -41.62 -7.73
C ASN A 761 -1.64 -41.12 -7.01
N GLY A 762 -1.41 -39.82 -7.05
CA GLY A 762 -0.31 -39.14 -6.35
C GLY A 762 -0.78 -38.42 -5.10
N LEU A 763 0.14 -38.25 -4.15
CA LEU A 763 -0.07 -37.54 -2.89
C LEU A 763 1.12 -36.62 -2.60
N TYR A 764 0.83 -35.35 -2.43
CA TYR A 764 1.81 -34.32 -2.09
C TYR A 764 1.32 -33.52 -0.87
N VAL A 765 2.15 -33.39 0.15
CA VAL A 765 1.85 -32.65 1.38
C VAL A 765 2.99 -31.72 1.72
N GLN A 766 2.66 -30.47 2.06
CA GLN A 766 3.59 -29.50 2.63
C GLN A 766 2.99 -28.92 3.91
N SER A 767 3.68 -29.08 5.03
CA SER A 767 3.39 -28.35 6.26
C SER A 767 3.87 -26.92 6.12
N VAL A 768 2.99 -25.95 6.36
CA VAL A 768 3.27 -24.51 6.29
C VAL A 768 3.19 -23.92 7.69
N ASN A 769 4.22 -23.17 8.10
CA ASN A 769 4.18 -22.37 9.30
C ASN A 769 3.46 -21.04 9.02
N ALA A 770 2.19 -20.94 9.41
CA ALA A 770 1.39 -19.74 9.22
C ALA A 770 1.91 -18.56 10.05
N ALA A 771 2.77 -18.78 11.06
CA ALA A 771 3.39 -17.68 11.80
C ALA A 771 4.40 -16.87 11.01
N ASN A 772 4.85 -17.38 9.87
CA ASN A 772 5.73 -16.66 8.94
C ASN A 772 4.93 -15.90 7.86
N LEU A 773 3.60 -16.03 7.85
CA LEU A 773 2.73 -15.30 6.94
C LEU A 773 2.20 -14.04 7.64
N SER A 774 2.03 -12.96 6.88
CA SER A 774 1.36 -11.76 7.39
C SER A 774 -0.15 -11.99 7.52
N GLU A 775 -0.83 -11.17 8.32
CA GLU A 775 -2.28 -11.19 8.37
C GLU A 775 -2.89 -10.79 7.01
N GLY A 776 -4.11 -11.25 6.75
CA GLY A 776 -4.88 -10.94 5.55
C GLY A 776 -4.73 -11.96 4.40
N TYR A 777 -4.98 -11.49 3.17
CA TYR A 777 -5.09 -12.34 1.98
C TYR A 777 -3.75 -12.94 1.53
N HIS A 778 -3.75 -14.24 1.20
CA HIS A 778 -2.65 -14.98 0.59
C HIS A 778 -3.16 -15.85 -0.56
N TYR A 779 -2.30 -16.11 -1.55
CA TYR A 779 -2.66 -16.78 -2.80
C TYR A 779 -1.87 -18.07 -2.98
N LEU A 780 -2.52 -19.21 -2.83
CA LEU A 780 -1.91 -20.53 -2.94
C LEU A 780 -2.11 -21.10 -4.34
N THR A 781 -1.01 -21.49 -4.99
CA THR A 781 -1.01 -22.34 -6.18
C THR A 781 -0.27 -23.63 -5.88
N THR A 782 -0.92 -24.76 -6.07
CA THR A 782 -0.22 -26.05 -6.26
C THR A 782 -0.27 -26.40 -7.74
N ARG A 783 0.84 -26.89 -8.29
CA ARG A 783 0.96 -27.19 -9.72
C ARG A 783 1.43 -28.62 -9.90
N ALA A 784 0.66 -29.42 -10.63
CA ALA A 784 1.04 -30.77 -11.02
C ALA A 784 1.41 -30.82 -12.50
N TYR A 785 2.53 -31.49 -12.80
CA TYR A 785 3.08 -31.57 -14.15
C TYR A 785 2.82 -32.93 -14.77
N ARG A 786 2.54 -32.92 -16.07
CA ARG A 786 2.59 -34.10 -16.92
C ARG A 786 4.05 -34.56 -17.05
N GLN A 787 4.29 -35.86 -17.12
CA GLN A 787 5.59 -36.39 -17.50
C GLN A 787 5.92 -36.03 -18.95
N ARG A 788 7.12 -35.46 -19.20
CA ARG A 788 7.61 -35.06 -20.54
C ARG A 788 8.88 -35.83 -20.91
N SER A 789 8.83 -37.16 -20.88
CA SER A 789 9.96 -38.02 -21.30
C SER A 789 10.30 -37.88 -22.79
N ASP A 790 9.40 -37.27 -23.57
CA ASP A 790 9.57 -36.91 -24.98
C ASP A 790 10.36 -35.60 -25.19
N GLY A 791 10.72 -34.89 -24.11
CA GLY A 791 11.50 -33.66 -24.18
C GLY A 791 10.73 -32.43 -24.67
N GLY A 792 9.41 -32.51 -24.80
CA GLY A 792 8.58 -31.36 -25.15
C GLY A 792 8.38 -30.38 -23.98
N PRO A 793 7.72 -29.23 -24.23
CA PRO A 793 7.53 -28.20 -23.22
C PRO A 793 6.67 -28.70 -22.05
N ASP A 794 6.81 -28.06 -20.89
CA ASP A 794 6.00 -28.35 -19.71
C ASP A 794 4.50 -28.16 -20.00
N VAL A 795 3.72 -29.17 -19.63
CA VAL A 795 2.25 -29.15 -19.57
C VAL A 795 1.84 -29.49 -18.14
N PHE A 796 0.97 -28.68 -17.55
CA PHE A 796 0.62 -28.80 -16.13
C PHE A 796 -0.83 -28.38 -15.87
N SER A 797 -1.29 -28.63 -14.65
CA SER A 797 -2.53 -28.07 -14.09
C SER A 797 -2.25 -27.32 -12.80
N ASP A 798 -2.87 -26.15 -12.68
CA ASP A 798 -2.89 -25.37 -11.45
C ASP A 798 -4.13 -25.68 -10.61
N PHE A 799 -3.92 -25.87 -9.31
CA PHE A 799 -4.97 -25.95 -8.32
C PHE A 799 -4.77 -24.82 -7.32
N LYS A 800 -5.73 -23.90 -7.31
CA LYS A 800 -5.61 -22.62 -6.63
C LYS A 800 -6.56 -22.52 -5.43
N LYS A 801 -6.11 -21.84 -4.39
CA LYS A 801 -6.91 -21.44 -3.23
C LYS A 801 -6.52 -20.03 -2.81
N THR A 802 -7.49 -19.25 -2.37
CA THR A 802 -7.24 -18.00 -1.64
C THR A 802 -7.37 -18.29 -0.16
N ILE A 803 -6.41 -17.83 0.62
CA ILE A 803 -6.32 -18.01 2.07
C ILE A 803 -6.43 -16.63 2.72
N TYR A 804 -7.07 -16.54 3.88
CA TYR A 804 -6.97 -15.39 4.78
C TYR A 804 -6.31 -15.84 6.08
N VAL A 805 -5.15 -15.28 6.41
CA VAL A 805 -4.46 -15.55 7.67
C VAL A 805 -4.96 -14.54 8.71
N ASP A 806 -5.52 -15.05 9.80
CA ASP A 806 -6.10 -14.26 10.90
C ASP A 806 -5.67 -14.90 12.23
N ARG A 807 -4.44 -14.62 12.65
CA ARG A 807 -3.85 -15.16 13.89
C ARG A 807 -3.80 -14.12 15.00
N LEU A 808 -3.86 -12.84 14.65
CA LEU A 808 -3.69 -11.72 15.57
C LEU A 808 -4.96 -10.87 15.59
N LYS A 809 -5.22 -10.20 16.72
CA LYS A 809 -6.30 -9.23 16.78
C LYS A 809 -6.02 -8.07 15.81
N PRO A 810 -7.04 -7.50 15.14
CA PRO A 810 -6.84 -6.34 14.27
C PRO A 810 -6.26 -5.16 15.06
N VAL A 811 -5.35 -4.42 14.45
CA VAL A 811 -4.62 -3.32 15.10
C VAL A 811 -5.03 -1.99 14.48
N SER A 812 -5.43 -1.07 15.34
CA SER A 812 -5.79 0.30 14.99
C SER A 812 -4.91 1.31 15.71
N ALA A 813 -4.87 2.52 15.15
CA ALA A 813 -4.23 3.69 15.73
C ALA A 813 -5.11 4.92 15.52
N MET A 814 -4.95 5.93 16.38
CA MET A 814 -5.43 7.28 16.10
C MET A 814 -4.59 7.88 14.97
N ASP A 815 -5.26 8.27 13.88
CA ASP A 815 -4.61 8.95 12.74
C ASP A 815 -4.62 10.47 12.95
N SER A 816 -5.81 11.04 13.16
CA SER A 816 -6.00 12.47 13.30
C SER A 816 -7.36 12.80 13.90
N ALA A 817 -7.54 14.05 14.34
CA ALA A 817 -8.84 14.60 14.69
C ALA A 817 -9.03 15.93 13.96
N VAL A 818 -9.85 15.93 12.91
CA VAL A 818 -10.05 17.11 12.06
C VAL A 818 -11.11 18.01 12.67
N VAL A 819 -10.83 19.31 12.73
CA VAL A 819 -11.80 20.32 13.15
C VAL A 819 -12.84 20.51 12.04
N LEU A 820 -14.11 20.27 12.34
CA LEU A 820 -15.21 20.53 11.41
C LEU A 820 -15.77 21.94 11.59
N SER A 821 -16.25 22.24 12.80
CA SER A 821 -16.74 23.56 13.20
C SER A 821 -16.74 23.68 14.72
N GLY A 822 -16.25 24.81 15.26
CA GLY A 822 -16.22 25.04 16.71
C GLY A 822 -15.55 23.88 17.47
N ASN A 823 -16.33 23.20 18.30
CA ASN A 823 -15.89 22.09 19.16
C ASN A 823 -16.15 20.69 18.56
N ASP A 824 -16.65 20.61 17.32
CA ASP A 824 -16.94 19.34 16.66
C ASP A 824 -15.68 18.76 16.02
N ARG A 825 -15.43 17.47 16.23
CA ARG A 825 -14.23 16.77 15.75
C ARG A 825 -14.60 15.57 14.91
N ASP A 826 -13.94 15.43 13.78
CA ASP A 826 -13.93 14.23 12.95
C ASP A 826 -12.71 13.39 13.33
N VAL A 827 -12.92 12.43 14.23
CA VAL A 827 -11.88 11.54 14.73
C VAL A 827 -11.64 10.42 13.72
N ARG A 828 -10.39 10.28 13.30
CA ARG A 828 -9.96 9.32 12.29
C ARG A 828 -9.12 8.23 12.90
N THR A 829 -9.50 7.01 12.57
CA THR A 829 -8.88 5.78 13.03
C THR A 829 -8.28 5.05 11.83
N LEU A 830 -7.00 4.73 11.93
CA LEU A 830 -6.26 3.94 10.93
C LEU A 830 -6.26 2.46 11.33
N SER A 831 -6.60 1.56 10.40
CA SER A 831 -6.26 0.13 10.50
C SER A 831 -4.82 -0.05 10.04
N VAL A 832 -3.93 -0.30 11.00
CA VAL A 832 -2.48 -0.31 10.77
C VAL A 832 -2.05 -1.54 9.95
N ASP A 833 -2.75 -2.65 10.15
CA ASP A 833 -2.59 -3.93 9.45
C ASP A 833 -3.46 -4.06 8.19
N GLN A 834 -4.33 -3.09 7.91
CA GLN A 834 -5.25 -3.06 6.77
C GLN A 834 -6.25 -4.24 6.72
N THR A 835 -6.53 -4.89 7.85
CA THR A 835 -7.47 -6.03 7.92
C THR A 835 -8.88 -5.63 8.36
N ALA A 836 -9.08 -4.40 8.84
CA ALA A 836 -10.37 -3.92 9.32
C ALA A 836 -11.46 -3.95 8.24
N ASP A 837 -12.57 -4.63 8.53
CA ASP A 837 -13.82 -4.55 7.77
C ASP A 837 -14.73 -3.45 8.32
N LYS A 838 -14.80 -3.33 9.66
CA LYS A 838 -15.62 -2.34 10.36
C LYS A 838 -14.91 -1.78 11.57
N VAL A 839 -15.18 -0.51 11.84
CA VAL A 839 -14.65 0.24 12.98
C VAL A 839 -15.80 0.96 13.69
N TRP A 840 -15.76 0.93 15.03
CA TRP A 840 -16.60 1.77 15.89
C TRP A 840 -15.69 2.61 16.77
N THR A 841 -16.01 3.89 16.90
CA THR A 841 -15.21 4.84 17.67
C THR A 841 -16.10 5.43 18.76
N PHE A 842 -15.57 5.47 19.97
CA PHE A 842 -16.20 6.00 21.16
C PHE A 842 -15.32 7.07 21.78
N MET A 843 -15.95 8.11 22.32
CA MET A 843 -15.27 9.18 23.03
C MET A 843 -15.55 9.02 24.52
N ASN A 844 -14.50 9.11 25.34
CA ASN A 844 -14.55 9.27 26.80
C ASN A 844 -15.36 8.19 27.53
N LEU A 845 -15.21 6.92 27.10
CA LEU A 845 -15.77 5.81 27.86
C LEU A 845 -15.07 5.68 29.22
N PRO A 846 -15.77 5.20 30.26
CA PRO A 846 -15.14 4.80 31.52
C PRO A 846 -14.02 3.76 31.30
N ALA A 847 -12.94 3.87 32.07
CA ALA A 847 -11.80 2.95 31.94
C ALA A 847 -12.06 1.57 32.58
N ASN A 848 -13.08 1.45 33.44
CA ASN A 848 -13.44 0.19 34.09
C ASN A 848 -14.26 -0.78 33.22
N LEU A 849 -14.63 -0.40 31.98
CA LEU A 849 -15.37 -1.28 31.08
C LEU A 849 -14.47 -2.39 30.55
N THR A 850 -14.95 -3.63 30.64
CA THR A 850 -14.30 -4.77 29.97
C THR A 850 -14.47 -4.69 28.45
N ASP A 851 -13.54 -5.30 27.70
CA ASP A 851 -13.65 -5.42 26.23
C ASP A 851 -15.03 -5.93 25.78
N ALA A 852 -15.58 -6.93 26.48
CA ALA A 852 -16.88 -7.51 26.16
C ALA A 852 -18.03 -6.50 26.32
N GLN A 853 -17.98 -5.65 27.36
CA GLN A 853 -18.94 -4.57 27.56
C GLN A 853 -18.81 -3.51 26.48
N VAL A 854 -17.58 -3.13 26.09
CA VAL A 854 -17.36 -2.15 25.01
C VAL A 854 -17.87 -2.68 23.67
N VAL A 855 -17.59 -3.94 23.34
CA VAL A 855 -18.11 -4.59 22.12
C VAL A 855 -19.64 -4.60 22.12
N ALA A 856 -20.29 -4.82 23.27
CA ALA A 856 -21.74 -4.79 23.39
C ALA A 856 -22.35 -3.38 23.15
N LEU A 857 -21.55 -2.30 23.24
CA LEU A 857 -22.01 -0.95 22.91
C LEU A 857 -22.03 -0.66 21.40
N THR A 858 -21.42 -1.51 20.57
CA THR A 858 -21.33 -1.29 19.12
C THR A 858 -22.70 -1.28 18.44
N ASN A 859 -23.00 -0.23 17.69
CA ASN A 859 -24.23 -0.07 16.92
C ASN A 859 -24.02 0.92 15.75
N ALA A 860 -25.05 1.15 14.94
CA ALA A 860 -24.94 2.05 13.79
C ALA A 860 -24.62 3.52 14.20
N GLY A 861 -25.04 3.94 15.38
CA GLY A 861 -24.84 5.29 15.90
C GLY A 861 -23.40 5.62 16.27
N ASN A 862 -22.57 4.62 16.62
CA ASN A 862 -21.13 4.78 16.89
C ASN A 862 -20.23 4.13 15.82
N GLY A 863 -20.83 3.56 14.76
CA GLY A 863 -20.09 3.09 13.60
C GLY A 863 -19.36 4.23 12.91
N ALA A 864 -18.07 4.01 12.62
CA ALA A 864 -17.25 4.90 11.83
C ALA A 864 -17.47 4.64 10.33
N THR A 865 -17.40 5.68 9.52
CA THR A 865 -17.52 5.60 8.06
C THR A 865 -16.13 5.33 7.48
N ALA A 866 -15.99 4.32 6.62
CA ALA A 866 -14.78 4.13 5.84
C ALA A 866 -14.64 5.29 4.83
N ILE A 867 -13.63 6.14 5.02
CA ILE A 867 -13.34 7.29 4.14
C ILE A 867 -12.13 7.03 3.22
N ASP A 868 -11.41 5.94 3.46
CA ASP A 868 -10.37 5.36 2.61
C ASP A 868 -10.31 3.83 2.83
N ILE A 869 -9.35 3.12 2.24
CA ILE A 869 -9.24 1.66 2.31
C ILE A 869 -8.95 1.14 3.73
N ASP A 870 -8.18 1.89 4.52
CA ASP A 870 -7.76 1.56 5.88
C ASP A 870 -8.06 2.69 6.88
N LEU A 871 -8.79 3.72 6.45
CA LEU A 871 -9.08 4.92 7.25
C LEU A 871 -10.57 5.07 7.49
N PHE A 872 -10.93 5.19 8.75
CA PHE A 872 -12.31 5.26 9.22
C PHE A 872 -12.51 6.55 10.01
N SER A 873 -13.68 7.17 9.84
CA SER A 873 -13.99 8.48 10.41
C SER A 873 -15.24 8.44 11.26
N LYS A 874 -15.18 9.05 12.44
CA LYS A 874 -16.34 9.29 13.28
C LYS A 874 -16.39 10.73 13.77
N THR A 875 -17.49 11.39 13.46
CA THR A 875 -17.76 12.75 13.97
C THR A 875 -18.33 12.71 15.39
N PHE A 876 -17.80 13.57 16.24
CA PHE A 876 -18.28 13.86 17.59
C PHE A 876 -18.55 15.37 17.72
N ALA A 877 -19.72 15.71 18.26
CA ALA A 877 -20.09 17.10 18.49
C ALA A 877 -19.69 17.56 19.90
N ASN A 878 -19.40 18.85 20.05
CA ASN A 878 -19.11 19.50 21.35
C ASN A 878 -18.06 18.77 22.20
N VAL A 879 -16.95 18.36 21.60
CA VAL A 879 -15.88 17.62 22.31
C VAL A 879 -15.31 18.50 23.43
N ILE A 880 -15.26 17.94 24.65
CA ILE A 880 -14.81 18.62 25.87
C ILE A 880 -13.31 18.95 25.76
N ASN A 881 -12.92 20.12 26.27
CA ASN A 881 -11.53 20.53 26.38
C ASN A 881 -10.85 19.78 27.53
N GLY A 882 -9.76 19.08 27.25
CA GLY A 882 -9.06 18.24 28.21
C GLY A 882 -8.36 17.04 27.55
N ASN A 883 -7.87 16.12 28.37
CA ASN A 883 -7.20 14.90 27.95
C ASN A 883 -8.24 13.84 27.62
N ASN A 884 -8.68 13.81 26.35
CA ASN A 884 -9.75 12.90 25.94
C ASN A 884 -9.24 11.47 25.79
N ALA A 885 -10.12 10.49 25.97
CA ALA A 885 -9.83 9.10 25.67
C ALA A 885 -10.68 8.61 24.50
N VAL A 886 -10.04 8.08 23.46
CA VAL A 886 -10.74 7.49 22.32
C VAL A 886 -10.68 5.98 22.42
N THR A 887 -11.82 5.31 22.52
CA THR A 887 -11.90 3.85 22.50
C THR A 887 -12.37 3.39 21.13
N VAL A 888 -11.65 2.45 20.53
CA VAL A 888 -11.92 1.92 19.20
C VAL A 888 -12.21 0.44 19.30
N VAL A 889 -13.28 0.01 18.65
CA VAL A 889 -13.54 -1.41 18.37
C VAL A 889 -13.33 -1.65 16.90
N THR A 890 -12.40 -2.54 16.56
CA THR A 890 -12.09 -2.90 15.17
C THR A 890 -12.44 -4.35 14.94
N ARG A 891 -13.10 -4.65 13.83
CA ARG A 891 -13.52 -5.99 13.45
C ARG A 891 -13.10 -6.32 12.04
N GLU A 892 -12.55 -7.50 11.85
CA GLU A 892 -12.15 -8.05 10.56
C GLU A 892 -13.30 -8.78 9.85
N ILE A 893 -13.10 -9.08 8.57
CA ILE A 893 -14.07 -9.84 7.77
C ILE A 893 -14.30 -11.27 8.30
N THR A 894 -13.34 -11.82 9.03
CA THR A 894 -13.41 -13.12 9.71
C THR A 894 -14.25 -13.08 10.99
N GLY A 895 -14.52 -11.87 11.50
CA GLY A 895 -15.20 -11.63 12.76
C GLY A 895 -14.28 -11.42 13.96
N ASN A 896 -12.96 -11.63 13.83
CA ASN A 896 -12.00 -11.32 14.89
C ASN A 896 -12.07 -9.83 15.25
N THR A 897 -11.93 -9.52 16.54
CA THR A 897 -12.23 -8.20 17.11
C THR A 897 -11.16 -7.75 18.09
N ASN A 898 -10.82 -6.47 18.06
CA ASN A 898 -9.95 -5.83 19.04
C ASN A 898 -10.63 -4.60 19.65
N VAL A 899 -10.34 -4.34 20.93
CA VAL A 899 -10.71 -3.11 21.63
C VAL A 899 -9.41 -2.41 22.02
N GLN A 900 -9.27 -1.15 21.63
CA GLN A 900 -8.09 -0.35 21.94
C GLN A 900 -8.52 1.00 22.50
N ARG A 901 -7.89 1.44 23.58
CA ARG A 901 -8.10 2.74 24.19
C ARG A 901 -6.86 3.60 23.96
N PHE A 902 -7.06 4.78 23.36
CA PHE A 902 -6.04 5.80 23.16
C PHE A 902 -6.32 6.94 24.14
N ALA A 903 -5.59 6.95 25.25
CA ALA A 903 -5.69 7.97 26.29
C ALA A 903 -4.96 9.26 25.91
N GLY A 904 -5.21 10.34 26.66
CA GLY A 904 -4.43 11.57 26.58
C GLY A 904 -4.52 12.34 25.27
N GLN A 905 -5.65 12.23 24.56
CA GLN A 905 -5.87 12.87 23.28
C GLN A 905 -6.29 14.34 23.47
N ASN A 906 -5.36 15.27 23.28
CA ASN A 906 -5.69 16.70 23.25
C ASN A 906 -6.24 17.09 21.87
N LEU A 907 -7.57 17.16 21.76
CA LEU A 907 -8.26 17.39 20.49
C LEU A 907 -8.49 18.89 20.16
N LEU A 908 -7.76 19.80 20.82
CA LEU A 908 -7.75 21.25 20.56
C LEU A 908 -9.15 21.90 20.55
N THR A 909 -9.95 21.76 21.60
CA THR A 909 -11.31 22.34 21.68
C THR A 909 -11.36 23.52 22.66
N THR A 910 -12.43 24.31 22.62
CA THR A 910 -12.70 25.39 23.57
C THR A 910 -14.00 25.15 24.35
N ASN A 911 -14.46 23.90 24.43
CA ASN A 911 -15.63 23.53 25.22
C ASN A 911 -15.19 23.33 26.68
N GLY A 912 -15.22 24.42 27.46
CA GLY A 912 -14.67 24.48 28.81
C GLY A 912 -13.27 25.11 28.85
N ALA A 913 -12.87 25.55 30.04
CA ALA A 913 -11.59 26.21 30.31
C ALA A 913 -10.38 25.26 30.21
N GLY A 914 -10.61 23.94 30.16
CA GLY A 914 -9.59 22.90 30.05
C GLY A 914 -9.54 22.02 31.31
N LEU A 915 -8.36 21.49 31.62
CA LEU A 915 -8.15 20.64 32.80
C LEU A 915 -8.57 21.38 34.08
N GLY A 916 -9.45 20.77 34.86
CA GLY A 916 -10.04 21.30 36.09
C GLY A 916 -11.38 22.03 35.95
N ASP A 917 -11.93 22.22 34.73
CA ASP A 917 -13.31 22.69 34.49
C ASP A 917 -14.19 21.50 34.05
N LEU A 918 -14.81 20.83 35.00
CA LEU A 918 -15.46 19.53 34.79
C LEU A 918 -16.90 19.68 34.26
N ASN A 919 -17.50 20.86 34.37
CA ASN A 919 -18.85 21.16 33.87
C ASN A 919 -18.88 22.00 32.58
N GLN A 920 -17.71 22.31 31.99
CA GLN A 920 -17.56 23.11 30.77
C GLN A 920 -18.15 24.53 30.90
N SER A 921 -18.12 25.12 32.10
CA SER A 921 -18.66 26.45 32.36
C SER A 921 -17.80 27.58 31.76
N ASN A 922 -16.57 27.27 31.32
CA ASN A 922 -15.49 28.21 31.01
C ASN A 922 -14.98 28.98 32.25
N GLY A 923 -15.18 28.41 33.43
CA GLY A 923 -14.69 28.90 34.71
C GLY A 923 -14.23 27.73 35.58
N TYR A 924 -13.48 28.06 36.63
CA TYR A 924 -13.12 27.11 37.67
C TYR A 924 -13.95 27.43 38.90
N GLU A 925 -14.73 26.47 39.37
CA GLU A 925 -15.71 26.60 40.44
C GLU A 925 -15.51 25.53 41.51
N ILE A 926 -16.03 25.76 42.73
CA ILE A 926 -15.94 24.76 43.81
C ILE A 926 -16.63 23.45 43.39
N GLY A 927 -17.68 23.55 42.55
CA GLY A 927 -18.40 22.40 42.03
C GLY A 927 -17.57 21.47 41.14
N ASP A 928 -16.46 21.95 40.55
CA ASP A 928 -15.52 21.12 39.77
C ASP A 928 -14.67 20.21 40.67
N VAL A 929 -14.61 20.53 41.97
CA VAL A 929 -13.90 19.74 42.97
C VAL A 929 -14.85 18.81 43.70
N THR A 930 -15.89 19.39 44.30
CA THR A 930 -16.69 18.73 45.35
C THR A 930 -18.16 19.15 45.36
N GLY A 931 -18.98 18.40 46.10
CA GLY A 931 -20.39 18.74 46.36
C GLY A 931 -21.33 18.59 45.17
N THR A 932 -20.85 18.06 44.04
CA THR A 932 -21.63 17.81 42.83
C THR A 932 -21.35 16.42 42.28
N ALA A 933 -22.22 15.94 41.39
CA ALA A 933 -22.05 14.63 40.74
C ALA A 933 -21.01 14.64 39.59
N TYR A 934 -20.44 15.81 39.27
CA TYR A 934 -19.44 15.96 38.20
C TYR A 934 -18.07 16.39 38.73
N GLY A 935 -17.97 16.81 40.00
CA GLY A 935 -16.70 17.22 40.60
C GLY A 935 -15.73 16.05 40.73
N ILE A 936 -14.43 16.32 40.74
CA ILE A 936 -13.38 15.29 40.67
C ILE A 936 -13.53 14.23 41.78
N GLU A 937 -13.91 14.63 43.00
CA GLU A 937 -14.10 13.68 44.11
C GLU A 937 -15.23 12.67 43.80
N SER A 938 -16.27 13.07 43.08
CA SER A 938 -17.35 12.14 42.71
C SER A 938 -16.93 11.09 41.68
N ILE A 939 -15.82 11.31 40.97
CA ILE A 939 -15.30 10.43 39.92
C ILE A 939 -14.17 9.55 40.44
N VAL A 940 -13.28 10.12 41.26
CA VAL A 940 -12.11 9.45 41.85
C VAL A 940 -12.52 8.41 42.90
N TYR A 941 -13.50 8.74 43.76
CA TYR A 941 -13.95 7.83 44.80
C TYR A 941 -14.75 6.66 44.21
N PRO A 942 -14.68 5.45 44.77
CA PRO A 942 -15.50 4.32 44.34
C PRO A 942 -17.00 4.66 44.41
N ASN A 943 -17.77 4.24 43.41
CA ASN A 943 -19.22 4.40 43.44
C ASN A 943 -19.88 3.54 44.53
N GLY A 944 -21.22 3.60 44.67
CA GLY A 944 -21.96 2.81 45.67
C GLY A 944 -21.83 1.28 45.57
N SER A 945 -21.22 0.77 44.50
CA SER A 945 -20.85 -0.66 44.32
C SER A 945 -19.35 -0.93 44.55
N GLY A 946 -18.58 0.04 45.04
CA GLY A 946 -17.14 -0.08 45.28
C GLY A 946 -16.30 -0.07 44.01
N THR A 947 -16.83 0.43 42.88
CA THR A 947 -16.12 0.45 41.59
C THR A 947 -15.50 1.82 41.34
N THR A 948 -14.21 1.88 41.04
CA THR A 948 -13.49 3.08 40.60
C THR A 948 -13.50 3.21 39.08
N ASN A 949 -13.04 4.34 38.54
CA ASN A 949 -12.92 4.56 37.08
C ASN A 949 -14.22 4.29 36.30
N PHE A 950 -15.38 4.44 36.97
CA PHE A 950 -16.72 4.14 36.45
C PHE A 950 -17.34 5.28 35.64
N ALA A 951 -16.68 6.45 35.65
CA ALA A 951 -16.95 7.59 34.80
C ALA A 951 -15.62 8.14 34.29
N PHE A 952 -15.64 8.85 33.16
CA PHE A 952 -14.45 9.49 32.60
C PHE A 952 -14.81 10.91 32.14
N ASN A 953 -14.08 11.90 32.65
CA ASN A 953 -14.18 13.29 32.22
C ASN A 953 -12.79 13.76 31.76
N PRO A 954 -12.62 14.21 30.49
CA PRO A 954 -11.32 14.67 29.99
C PRO A 954 -10.69 15.80 30.81
N ALA A 955 -11.50 16.63 31.46
CA ALA A 955 -11.02 17.73 32.27
C ALA A 955 -10.46 17.25 33.63
N SER A 956 -10.74 16.00 34.03
CA SER A 956 -10.26 15.41 35.28
C SER A 956 -9.11 14.42 35.12
N ASP A 957 -8.65 14.14 33.89
CA ASP A 957 -7.45 13.32 33.62
C ASP A 957 -6.24 14.25 33.59
N LEU A 958 -5.72 14.61 34.76
CA LEU A 958 -4.63 15.58 34.89
C LEU A 958 -3.26 14.92 34.65
N THR A 959 -3.14 13.61 34.87
CA THR A 959 -1.92 12.83 34.68
C THR A 959 -1.73 12.36 33.23
N ASN A 960 -2.77 12.45 32.40
CA ASN A 960 -2.76 12.11 30.97
C ASN A 960 -2.54 10.61 30.72
N ASP A 961 -2.98 9.75 31.65
CA ASP A 961 -2.85 8.29 31.56
C ASP A 961 -4.16 7.60 31.14
N GLY A 962 -5.27 8.35 31.09
CA GLY A 962 -6.60 7.86 30.71
C GLY A 962 -7.37 7.14 31.81
N LEU A 963 -6.87 7.20 33.04
CA LEU A 963 -7.52 6.83 34.30
C LEU A 963 -7.91 8.12 35.04
N ILE A 964 -8.95 8.04 35.87
CA ILE A 964 -9.31 9.11 36.81
C ILE A 964 -9.20 8.52 38.21
N ASP A 965 -8.13 8.86 38.93
CA ASP A 965 -7.85 8.33 40.26
C ASP A 965 -7.21 9.36 41.22
N SER A 966 -6.70 8.89 42.36
CA SER A 966 -6.14 9.74 43.40
C SER A 966 -5.01 10.64 42.88
N ARG A 967 -4.25 10.21 41.87
CA ARG A 967 -3.12 10.98 41.32
C ARG A 967 -3.60 12.22 40.58
N ASP A 968 -4.76 12.15 39.91
CA ASP A 968 -5.38 13.32 39.29
C ASP A 968 -5.88 14.32 40.34
N LEU A 969 -6.46 13.80 41.44
CA LEU A 969 -6.88 14.63 42.57
C LEU A 969 -5.69 15.38 43.17
N TYR A 970 -4.54 14.73 43.35
CA TYR A 970 -3.31 15.35 43.86
C TYR A 970 -2.72 16.39 42.91
N ALA A 971 -2.89 16.22 41.59
CA ALA A 971 -2.44 17.18 40.59
C ALA A 971 -3.33 18.44 40.51
N LEU A 972 -4.58 18.37 40.98
CA LEU A 972 -5.58 19.42 40.80
C LEU A 972 -5.22 20.77 41.47
N PRO A 973 -4.72 20.83 42.72
CA PRO A 973 -4.29 22.10 43.33
C PRO A 973 -3.23 22.83 42.50
N VAL A 974 -2.24 22.09 41.99
CA VAL A 974 -1.18 22.63 41.14
C VAL A 974 -1.74 23.17 39.83
N GLN A 975 -2.66 22.44 39.21
CA GLN A 975 -3.35 22.91 38.01
C GLN A 975 -4.11 24.23 38.26
N TYR A 976 -4.83 24.34 39.37
CA TYR A 976 -5.54 25.57 39.73
C TYR A 976 -4.64 26.76 40.08
N LEU A 977 -3.42 26.50 40.57
CA LEU A 977 -2.38 27.52 40.69
C LEU A 977 -1.93 28.00 39.30
N ASN A 978 -1.63 27.07 38.39
CA ASN A 978 -1.13 27.36 37.04
C ASN A 978 -2.12 28.19 36.20
N VAL A 979 -3.41 27.89 36.30
CA VAL A 979 -4.48 28.61 35.57
C VAL A 979 -5.03 29.82 36.32
N ASN A 980 -4.47 30.12 37.50
CA ASN A 980 -4.91 31.21 38.37
C ASN A 980 -6.41 31.19 38.72
N ALA A 981 -6.92 30.02 39.14
CA ALA A 981 -8.30 29.86 39.58
C ALA A 981 -8.63 30.74 40.82
N PRO A 982 -9.91 31.00 41.11
CA PRO A 982 -10.32 31.74 42.32
C PRO A 982 -9.80 31.08 43.59
N GLN A 983 -9.46 31.89 44.60
CA GLN A 983 -8.85 31.38 45.84
C GLN A 983 -9.72 30.33 46.55
N ALA A 984 -11.04 30.50 46.53
CA ALA A 984 -11.96 29.54 47.14
C ALA A 984 -11.91 28.15 46.47
N VAL A 985 -11.62 28.09 45.16
CA VAL A 985 -11.49 26.83 44.41
C VAL A 985 -10.15 26.16 44.72
N LYS A 986 -9.08 26.94 44.82
CA LYS A 986 -7.77 26.45 45.28
C LYS A 986 -7.85 25.85 46.69
N THR A 987 -8.55 26.54 47.61
CA THR A 987 -8.82 26.02 48.95
C THR A 987 -9.65 24.73 48.90
N ALA A 988 -10.74 24.69 48.13
CA ALA A 988 -11.56 23.49 48.00
C ALA A 988 -10.78 22.29 47.44
N ALA A 989 -9.89 22.50 46.46
CA ALA A 989 -9.03 21.45 45.91
C ALA A 989 -8.04 20.93 46.96
N ARG A 990 -7.43 21.81 47.76
CA ARG A 990 -6.55 21.39 48.86
C ARG A 990 -7.31 20.61 49.92
N GLU A 991 -8.50 21.06 50.31
CA GLU A 991 -9.35 20.34 51.25
C GLU A 991 -9.80 18.97 50.72
N ALA A 992 -9.99 18.82 49.40
CA ALA A 992 -10.30 17.53 48.78
C ALA A 992 -9.13 16.54 48.83
N VAL A 993 -7.90 17.03 48.61
CA VAL A 993 -6.69 16.22 48.80
C VAL A 993 -6.56 15.78 50.26
N LEU A 994 -6.79 16.69 51.23
CA LEU A 994 -6.79 16.33 52.65
C LEU A 994 -7.84 15.25 52.95
N ARG A 995 -9.10 15.44 52.53
CA ARG A 995 -10.16 14.42 52.71
C ARG A 995 -9.80 13.05 52.15
N ARG A 996 -9.02 12.96 51.08
CA ARG A 996 -8.55 11.66 50.55
C ARG A 996 -7.65 10.92 51.54
N GLY A 997 -6.94 11.64 52.42
CA GLY A 997 -6.11 11.11 53.50
C GLY A 997 -6.85 10.79 54.79
N ASP A 998 -8.16 11.03 54.89
CA ASP A 998 -8.99 10.50 55.98
C ASP A 998 -9.23 9.01 55.74
N VAL A 999 -8.24 8.19 56.12
CA VAL A 999 -8.25 6.74 55.89
C VAL A 999 -8.96 5.99 57.02
N ASN A 1000 -9.19 6.65 58.16
CA ASN A 1000 -9.92 6.08 59.29
C ASN A 1000 -11.44 6.43 59.27
N ASP A 1001 -11.87 7.32 58.37
CA ASP A 1001 -13.28 7.72 58.11
C ASP A 1001 -13.96 8.42 59.29
N ASP A 1002 -13.19 9.17 60.09
CA ASP A 1002 -13.69 9.92 61.25
C ASP A 1002 -14.09 11.38 60.91
N GLY A 1003 -13.84 11.79 59.67
CA GLY A 1003 -14.16 13.11 59.14
C GLY A 1003 -13.06 14.16 59.32
N VAL A 1004 -11.88 13.79 59.86
CA VAL A 1004 -10.76 14.70 60.08
C VAL A 1004 -9.41 14.07 59.72
N THR A 1005 -8.75 14.60 58.69
CA THR A 1005 -7.40 14.17 58.31
C THR A 1005 -6.33 14.67 59.28
N ASN A 1006 -5.73 13.78 60.08
CA ASN A 1006 -4.77 14.11 61.13
C ASN A 1006 -3.76 12.97 61.40
N ALA A 1007 -2.92 13.10 62.44
CA ALA A 1007 -1.90 12.10 62.79
C ALA A 1007 -2.46 10.67 63.01
N ASN A 1008 -3.71 10.53 63.47
CA ASN A 1008 -4.36 9.23 63.63
C ASN A 1008 -4.58 8.51 62.29
N ASP A 1009 -4.65 9.22 61.17
CA ASP A 1009 -4.74 8.62 59.83
C ASP A 1009 -3.43 7.94 59.43
N ILE A 1010 -2.29 8.53 59.81
CA ILE A 1010 -0.97 7.95 59.58
C ILE A 1010 -0.87 6.64 60.36
N ASP A 1011 -1.18 6.68 61.66
CA ASP A 1011 -1.18 5.50 62.53
C ASP A 1011 -2.14 4.40 61.99
N HIS A 1012 -3.32 4.80 61.53
CA HIS A 1012 -4.31 3.87 60.99
C HIS A 1012 -3.87 3.25 59.65
N LEU A 1013 -3.19 4.02 58.79
CA LEU A 1013 -2.65 3.53 57.53
C LEU A 1013 -1.54 2.50 57.76
N HIS A 1014 -0.57 2.79 58.64
CA HIS A 1014 0.49 1.86 59.02
C HIS A 1014 -0.07 0.56 59.61
N ALA A 1015 -1.09 0.66 60.46
CA ALA A 1015 -1.80 -0.52 61.00
C ALA A 1015 -2.57 -1.32 59.93
N SER A 1016 -2.84 -0.71 58.78
CA SER A 1016 -3.59 -1.30 57.66
C SER A 1016 -2.69 -1.84 56.55
N PHE A 1017 -1.36 -1.87 56.72
CA PHE A 1017 -0.46 -2.42 55.70
C PHE A 1017 -0.82 -3.85 55.28
N GLY A 1018 -0.78 -4.09 53.97
CA GLY A 1018 -1.26 -5.30 53.30
C GLY A 1018 -2.77 -5.33 53.02
N ASN A 1019 -3.54 -4.31 53.42
CA ASN A 1019 -4.97 -4.21 53.11
C ASN A 1019 -5.19 -3.66 51.69
N THR A 1020 -5.96 -4.37 50.87
CA THR A 1020 -6.19 -4.01 49.46
C THR A 1020 -7.43 -3.14 49.23
N ALA A 1021 -8.04 -2.60 50.29
CA ALA A 1021 -9.18 -1.69 50.13
C ALA A 1021 -8.71 -0.36 49.55
N TRP A 1022 -9.44 0.17 48.54
CA TRP A 1022 -9.11 1.43 47.85
C TRP A 1022 -8.81 2.59 48.81
N ARG A 1023 -9.47 2.66 49.97
CA ARG A 1023 -9.24 3.72 50.96
C ARG A 1023 -7.78 3.80 51.41
N TYR A 1024 -7.08 2.66 51.50
CA TYR A 1024 -5.69 2.58 51.95
C TYR A 1024 -4.65 2.60 50.82
N ASP A 1025 -5.10 2.41 49.57
CA ASP A 1025 -4.27 2.50 48.35
C ASP A 1025 -4.27 3.95 47.83
N LEU A 1026 -3.39 4.76 48.42
CA LEU A 1026 -3.26 6.19 48.18
C LEU A 1026 -2.40 6.49 46.94
N ASP A 1027 -1.40 5.66 46.65
CA ASP A 1027 -0.48 5.83 45.52
C ASP A 1027 -0.97 5.18 44.20
N VAL A 1028 -2.01 4.34 44.30
CA VAL A 1028 -2.69 3.69 43.18
C VAL A 1028 -1.80 2.65 42.49
N ASP A 1029 -0.95 1.95 43.25
CA ASP A 1029 -0.08 0.87 42.75
C ASP A 1029 -0.69 -0.55 42.92
N GLY A 1030 -1.71 -0.68 43.77
CA GLY A 1030 -2.13 -1.94 44.38
C GLY A 1030 -3.46 -2.53 43.91
N TRP A 1031 -4.14 -1.94 42.92
CA TRP A 1031 -5.40 -2.49 42.42
C TRP A 1031 -5.35 -2.87 40.93
N PRO A 1032 -5.56 -4.15 40.53
CA PRO A 1032 -6.00 -5.30 41.33
C PRO A 1032 -4.89 -6.30 41.75
N THR A 1033 -3.61 -5.92 41.91
CA THR A 1033 -2.51 -6.85 42.26
C THR A 1033 -1.73 -6.52 43.55
N ALA A 1034 -0.97 -7.51 44.06
CA ALA A 1034 -0.96 -8.03 45.42
C ALA A 1034 -0.25 -7.26 46.57
N ASN A 1035 0.05 -5.96 46.49
CA ASN A 1035 0.80 -5.30 47.57
C ASN A 1035 -0.10 -4.67 48.66
N GLY A 1036 -1.32 -4.25 48.34
CA GLY A 1036 -2.18 -3.55 49.31
C GLY A 1036 -1.48 -2.32 49.90
N ALA A 1037 -2.00 -1.77 50.99
CA ALA A 1037 -1.39 -0.61 51.62
C ALA A 1037 0.06 -0.88 52.03
N ASP A 1038 1.00 0.01 51.71
CA ASP A 1038 2.41 -0.14 52.05
C ASP A 1038 3.12 1.19 52.37
N ARG A 1039 4.45 1.16 52.39
CA ARG A 1039 5.26 2.34 52.73
C ARG A 1039 5.11 3.46 51.69
N GLN A 1040 4.86 3.15 50.42
CA GLN A 1040 4.62 4.18 49.41
C GLN A 1040 3.30 4.91 49.68
N ASP A 1041 2.26 4.22 50.16
CA ASP A 1041 1.01 4.88 50.57
C ASP A 1041 1.21 5.82 51.74
N ALA A 1042 1.99 5.40 52.75
CA ALA A 1042 2.36 6.27 53.87
C ALA A 1042 3.15 7.49 53.38
N ASP A 1043 4.06 7.31 52.42
CA ASP A 1043 4.80 8.41 51.79
C ASP A 1043 3.86 9.39 51.07
N VAL A 1044 2.85 8.88 50.35
CA VAL A 1044 1.82 9.72 49.73
C VAL A 1044 1.01 10.47 50.79
N LEU A 1045 0.60 9.82 51.87
CA LEU A 1045 -0.14 10.48 52.96
C LEU A 1045 0.69 11.63 53.56
N ILE A 1046 1.95 11.39 53.88
CA ILE A 1046 2.82 12.36 54.56
C ILE A 1046 3.27 13.47 53.61
N ARG A 1047 3.86 13.11 52.47
CA ARG A 1047 4.53 14.07 51.59
C ARG A 1047 3.62 14.71 50.55
N THR A 1048 2.58 14.01 50.11
CA THR A 1048 1.65 14.52 49.08
C THR A 1048 0.38 15.07 49.71
N ILE A 1049 -0.23 14.35 50.65
CA ILE A 1049 -1.49 14.77 51.25
C ILE A 1049 -1.25 15.79 52.36
N PHE A 1050 -0.38 15.53 53.34
CA PHE A 1050 -0.06 16.51 54.39
C PHE A 1050 0.89 17.63 53.90
N GLU A 1051 1.62 17.42 52.80
CA GLU A 1051 2.65 18.35 52.30
C GLU A 1051 3.75 18.64 53.36
N THR A 1052 4.10 17.62 54.13
CA THR A 1052 5.16 17.68 55.15
C THR A 1052 6.18 16.55 54.98
N ASP A 1053 7.07 16.36 55.95
CA ASP A 1053 8.05 15.28 55.98
C ASP A 1053 7.92 14.42 57.27
N TYR A 1054 8.53 13.24 57.24
CA TYR A 1054 8.68 12.40 58.42
C TYR A 1054 9.40 13.16 59.54
N GLY A 1055 8.82 13.22 60.73
CA GLY A 1055 9.39 14.01 61.83
C GLY A 1055 8.53 15.18 62.28
N ASP A 1056 7.60 15.65 61.45
CA ASP A 1056 6.65 16.71 61.79
C ASP A 1056 5.46 16.09 62.55
N SER A 1057 5.59 16.05 63.88
CA SER A 1057 4.68 15.35 64.79
C SER A 1057 3.33 16.06 64.96
N ASP A 1058 3.27 17.37 64.73
CA ASP A 1058 2.04 18.18 64.82
C ASP A 1058 1.44 18.53 63.43
N LEU A 1059 2.11 18.13 62.35
CA LEU A 1059 1.71 18.27 60.95
C LEU A 1059 1.57 19.73 60.51
N ASN A 1060 2.39 20.63 61.06
CA ASN A 1060 2.37 22.06 60.75
C ASN A 1060 3.19 22.43 59.49
N GLY A 1061 3.90 21.47 58.90
CA GLY A 1061 4.74 21.60 57.72
C GLY A 1061 6.21 21.96 57.99
N ILE A 1062 6.63 22.04 59.26
CA ILE A 1062 7.99 22.39 59.67
C ILE A 1062 8.40 21.54 60.85
N VAL A 1063 9.43 20.70 60.67
CA VAL A 1063 10.09 20.03 61.79
C VAL A 1063 10.86 21.06 62.62
N ASP A 1064 10.46 21.29 63.86
CA ASP A 1064 11.11 22.22 64.79
C ASP A 1064 11.24 21.67 66.23
N PHE A 1065 11.50 22.56 67.20
CA PHE A 1065 11.71 22.15 68.58
C PHE A 1065 10.49 21.45 69.20
N ASP A 1066 9.28 21.85 68.80
CA ASP A 1066 8.07 21.25 69.35
C ASP A 1066 8.00 19.77 68.96
N ASP A 1067 8.41 19.39 67.74
CA ASP A 1067 8.49 18.00 67.31
C ASP A 1067 9.52 17.17 68.08
N TYR A 1068 10.70 17.74 68.32
CA TYR A 1068 11.72 17.08 69.15
C TYR A 1068 11.22 16.87 70.59
N SER A 1069 10.44 17.81 71.13
CA SER A 1069 9.80 17.64 72.44
C SER A 1069 8.79 16.48 72.45
N HIS A 1070 8.09 16.24 71.34
CA HIS A 1070 7.13 15.15 71.22
C HIS A 1070 7.81 13.78 71.16
N ILE A 1071 8.82 13.58 70.30
CA ILE A 1071 9.57 12.32 70.22
C ILE A 1071 10.33 12.02 71.53
N ASP A 1072 10.95 13.02 72.16
CA ASP A 1072 11.61 12.85 73.46
C ASP A 1072 10.61 12.41 74.55
N ASN A 1073 9.40 12.96 74.53
CA ASN A 1073 8.35 12.53 75.46
C ASN A 1073 7.91 11.10 75.18
N GLY A 1074 7.73 10.74 73.90
CA GLY A 1074 7.35 9.41 73.47
C GLY A 1074 8.36 8.35 73.87
N PHE A 1075 9.64 8.58 73.55
CA PHE A 1075 10.77 7.74 73.93
C PHE A 1075 10.87 7.57 75.45
N ASN A 1076 10.83 8.67 76.22
CA ASN A 1076 11.01 8.61 77.68
C ASN A 1076 9.81 7.98 78.43
N ASN A 1077 8.60 8.03 77.85
CA ASN A 1077 7.38 7.52 78.50
C ASN A 1077 6.80 6.27 77.83
N ASN A 1078 7.50 5.66 76.86
CA ASN A 1078 7.04 4.51 76.06
C ASN A 1078 5.66 4.75 75.44
N ARG A 1079 5.44 5.93 74.85
CA ARG A 1079 4.24 6.21 74.05
C ARG A 1079 4.49 5.79 72.60
N THR A 1080 3.42 5.66 71.83
CA THR A 1080 3.44 5.17 70.44
C THR A 1080 2.58 6.08 69.55
N GLY A 1081 2.66 5.89 68.24
CA GLY A 1081 1.92 6.68 67.25
C GLY A 1081 2.59 8.02 66.89
N TRP A 1082 2.25 8.53 65.72
CA TRP A 1082 2.93 9.63 65.04
C TRP A 1082 3.13 10.88 65.91
N VAL A 1083 2.08 11.31 66.61
CA VAL A 1083 2.12 12.52 67.46
C VAL A 1083 3.09 12.40 68.64
N ASN A 1084 3.50 11.17 69.00
CA ASN A 1084 4.49 10.90 70.03
C ASN A 1084 5.87 10.56 69.46
N GLY A 1085 6.07 10.65 68.14
CA GLY A 1085 7.37 10.45 67.47
C GLY A 1085 7.65 9.04 66.93
N ASP A 1086 6.63 8.21 66.73
CA ASP A 1086 6.72 6.90 66.05
C ASP A 1086 6.51 7.14 64.54
N PHE A 1087 7.56 7.58 63.86
CA PHE A 1087 7.54 8.08 62.49
C PHE A 1087 7.67 6.97 61.44
N ASP A 1088 8.21 5.81 61.80
CA ASP A 1088 8.18 4.63 60.93
C ASP A 1088 6.92 3.75 61.11
N GLY A 1089 6.12 4.04 62.14
CA GLY A 1089 4.85 3.41 62.46
C GLY A 1089 4.96 1.97 62.92
N ASN A 1090 6.12 1.55 63.45
CA ASN A 1090 6.36 0.19 63.93
C ASN A 1090 5.77 -0.08 65.33
N GLY A 1091 5.23 0.96 66.00
CA GLY A 1091 4.62 0.88 67.32
C GLY A 1091 5.58 1.11 68.48
N ILE A 1092 6.82 1.53 68.23
CA ILE A 1092 7.87 1.76 69.21
C ILE A 1092 8.67 3.00 68.80
N VAL A 1093 8.71 4.02 69.65
CA VAL A 1093 9.60 5.18 69.44
C VAL A 1093 11.04 4.78 69.80
N ASP A 1094 11.92 4.66 68.80
CA ASP A 1094 13.33 4.32 69.00
C ASP A 1094 14.31 5.08 68.09
N PHE A 1095 15.54 4.57 67.93
CA PHE A 1095 16.59 5.26 67.20
C PHE A 1095 16.29 5.37 65.69
N ASP A 1096 15.44 4.49 65.14
CA ASP A 1096 15.04 4.56 63.73
C ASP A 1096 14.15 5.81 63.51
N ASP A 1097 13.28 6.18 64.45
CA ASP A 1097 12.48 7.41 64.39
C ASP A 1097 13.31 8.69 64.55
N TYR A 1098 14.27 8.69 65.47
CA TYR A 1098 15.22 9.80 65.62
C TYR A 1098 16.01 10.03 64.32
N SER A 1099 16.27 8.96 63.57
CA SER A 1099 16.95 9.05 62.28
C SER A 1099 16.10 9.73 61.20
N LEU A 1100 14.76 9.54 61.24
CA LEU A 1100 13.82 10.18 60.31
C LEU A 1100 13.61 11.68 60.61
N ILE A 1101 13.38 12.06 61.86
CA ILE A 1101 13.20 13.47 62.24
C ILE A 1101 14.47 14.30 62.02
N ASP A 1102 15.65 13.76 62.35
CA ASP A 1102 16.92 14.44 62.07
C ASP A 1102 17.17 14.59 60.57
N PHE A 1103 16.80 13.58 59.79
CA PHE A 1103 16.91 13.63 58.34
C PHE A 1103 16.03 14.75 57.77
N ALA A 1104 14.76 14.82 58.17
CA ALA A 1104 13.84 15.85 57.71
C ALA A 1104 14.27 17.25 58.17
N PHE A 1105 14.62 17.44 59.44
CA PHE A 1105 15.11 18.72 59.95
C PHE A 1105 16.33 19.23 59.16
N ASN A 1106 17.27 18.35 58.84
CA ASN A 1106 18.47 18.72 58.06
C ASN A 1106 18.20 18.89 56.56
N THR A 1107 17.10 18.34 56.05
CA THR A 1107 16.60 18.53 54.67
C THR A 1107 15.92 19.88 54.51
N GLN A 1108 15.22 20.36 55.54
CA GLN A 1108 14.64 21.73 55.58
C GLN A 1108 15.73 22.83 55.59
N GLY A 1109 16.97 22.48 55.97
CA GLY A 1109 18.14 23.37 56.00
C GLY A 1109 19.23 23.02 54.99
N ARG A 1110 20.37 23.74 55.04
CA ARG A 1110 21.57 23.42 54.22
C ARG A 1110 22.50 22.40 54.88
N GLY A 1111 21.98 21.57 55.80
CA GLY A 1111 22.75 20.65 56.63
C GLY A 1111 22.95 19.25 56.03
N LEU A 1112 21.99 18.75 55.25
CA LEU A 1112 21.91 17.34 54.83
C LEU A 1112 23.21 16.77 54.24
N ALA A 1113 23.82 17.45 53.27
CA ALA A 1113 25.05 16.95 52.63
C ALA A 1113 26.21 16.79 53.62
N ARG A 1114 26.27 17.64 54.65
CA ARG A 1114 27.30 17.54 55.69
C ARG A 1114 27.02 16.42 56.68
N ALA A 1115 25.75 16.22 57.05
CA ALA A 1115 25.29 15.11 57.89
C ALA A 1115 25.63 13.76 57.25
N ILE A 1116 25.32 13.59 55.96
CA ILE A 1116 25.64 12.36 55.21
C ILE A 1116 27.15 12.09 55.22
N ALA A 1117 27.96 13.09 54.89
CA ALA A 1117 29.43 12.94 54.85
C ALA A 1117 30.04 12.57 56.22
N TYR A 1118 29.40 13.02 57.31
CA TYR A 1118 29.80 12.67 58.67
C TYR A 1118 29.42 11.23 59.03
N LEU A 1119 28.22 10.79 58.65
CA LEU A 1119 27.67 9.46 58.99
C LEU A 1119 28.20 8.32 58.11
N ASP A 1120 28.44 8.57 56.81
CA ASP A 1120 29.01 7.57 55.89
C ASP A 1120 30.54 7.41 56.03
N GLY A 1121 31.16 8.29 56.80
CA GLY A 1121 32.60 8.30 57.09
C GLY A 1121 33.47 8.89 55.97
N SER A 1122 32.90 9.49 54.92
CA SER A 1122 33.65 10.17 53.86
C SER A 1122 34.34 11.45 54.33
N ASP A 1123 33.76 12.15 55.31
CA ASP A 1123 34.39 13.20 56.11
C ASP A 1123 33.92 13.12 57.58
N PRO A 1124 34.62 12.36 58.43
CA PRO A 1124 34.26 12.17 59.84
C PRO A 1124 34.67 13.34 60.74
N SER A 1125 35.23 14.43 60.19
CA SER A 1125 35.63 15.58 61.00
C SER A 1125 34.40 16.25 61.64
N SER A 1126 34.57 16.95 62.75
CA SER A 1126 33.52 17.83 63.31
C SER A 1126 33.44 19.18 62.57
N ASP A 1127 34.32 19.42 61.60
CA ASP A 1127 34.41 20.69 60.89
C ASP A 1127 33.15 20.88 60.02
N GLY A 1128 32.42 21.97 60.26
CA GLY A 1128 31.17 22.27 59.55
C GLY A 1128 29.89 21.73 60.21
N MET A 1129 29.98 20.98 61.33
CA MET A 1129 28.83 20.47 62.11
C MET A 1129 28.26 21.53 63.08
N ASN A 1130 28.17 22.79 62.64
CA ASN A 1130 27.93 23.94 63.53
C ASN A 1130 26.48 24.44 63.58
N THR A 1131 25.58 23.81 62.83
CA THR A 1131 24.15 24.13 62.87
C THR A 1131 23.45 23.24 63.90
N PRO A 1132 22.33 23.69 64.52
CA PRO A 1132 21.60 22.89 65.49
C PRO A 1132 21.24 21.48 64.98
N GLY A 1133 20.77 21.37 63.74
CA GLY A 1133 20.45 20.07 63.13
C GLY A 1133 21.64 19.13 62.96
N LEU A 1134 22.84 19.66 62.68
CA LEU A 1134 24.06 18.85 62.59
C LEU A 1134 24.58 18.44 63.97
N GLN A 1135 24.38 19.30 64.99
CA GLN A 1135 24.73 18.97 66.36
C GLN A 1135 23.83 17.87 66.93
N LEU A 1136 22.53 17.87 66.58
CA LEU A 1136 21.60 16.79 66.91
C LEU A 1136 22.05 15.46 66.28
N VAL A 1137 22.47 15.47 65.00
CA VAL A 1137 23.05 14.28 64.35
C VAL A 1137 24.28 13.73 65.09
N GLN A 1138 25.17 14.60 65.59
CA GLN A 1138 26.32 14.16 66.41
C GLN A 1138 25.87 13.58 67.75
N GLN A 1139 24.94 14.25 68.42
CA GLN A 1139 24.42 13.84 69.72
C GLN A 1139 23.70 12.48 69.63
N HIS A 1140 22.82 12.30 68.65
CA HIS A 1140 22.08 11.05 68.46
C HIS A 1140 22.98 9.91 67.97
N LEU A 1141 24.01 10.18 67.16
CA LEU A 1141 25.03 9.18 66.85
C LEU A 1141 25.80 8.72 68.10
N GLU A 1142 26.17 9.64 68.99
CA GLU A 1142 26.83 9.31 70.26
C GLU A 1142 25.89 8.54 71.21
N GLN A 1143 24.61 8.88 71.21
CA GLN A 1143 23.59 8.31 72.09
C GLN A 1143 23.14 6.91 71.64
N PHE A 1144 22.91 6.70 70.34
CA PHE A 1144 22.30 5.47 69.80
C PHE A 1144 23.31 4.59 69.03
N GLY A 1145 24.47 5.12 68.67
CA GLY A 1145 25.54 4.37 68.00
C GLY A 1145 25.26 4.07 66.52
N PRO A 1146 25.93 3.06 65.93
CA PRO A 1146 25.90 2.80 64.49
C PRO A 1146 24.51 2.47 63.90
N GLY A 1147 23.55 2.03 64.72
CA GLY A 1147 22.17 1.75 64.28
C GLY A 1147 21.49 2.99 63.71
N TYR A 1148 21.59 4.11 64.44
CA TYR A 1148 21.10 5.42 64.01
C TYR A 1148 21.73 5.89 62.69
N ALA A 1149 23.06 5.73 62.54
CA ALA A 1149 23.74 6.12 61.30
C ALA A 1149 23.20 5.36 60.09
N ASN A 1150 22.95 4.05 60.25
CA ASN A 1150 22.39 3.23 59.20
C ASN A 1150 20.93 3.62 58.89
N GLY A 1151 20.11 3.88 59.91
CA GLY A 1151 18.74 4.37 59.76
C GLY A 1151 18.71 5.68 58.96
N PHE A 1152 19.51 6.67 59.38
CA PHE A 1152 19.59 7.98 58.73
C PHE A 1152 20.04 7.87 57.26
N LEU A 1153 21.09 7.09 57.00
CA LEU A 1153 21.60 6.88 55.64
C LEU A 1153 20.61 6.09 54.76
N SER A 1154 19.82 5.19 55.35
CA SER A 1154 18.77 4.45 54.63
C SER A 1154 17.54 5.30 54.30
N ALA A 1155 17.31 6.38 55.06
CA ALA A 1155 16.27 7.36 54.79
C ALA A 1155 16.62 8.31 53.62
N VAL A 1156 17.88 8.33 53.16
CA VAL A 1156 18.32 9.10 52.00
C VAL A 1156 17.74 8.47 50.72
N PRO A 1157 16.94 9.20 49.92
CA PRO A 1157 16.41 8.68 48.67
C PRO A 1157 17.53 8.34 47.66
N GLU A 1158 17.43 7.19 46.98
CA GLU A 1158 18.41 6.84 45.93
C GLU A 1158 18.36 7.84 44.75
N PRO A 1159 19.49 8.09 44.05
CA PRO A 1159 19.57 9.13 43.00
C PRO A 1159 18.63 8.95 41.79
N GLY A 1160 17.93 7.81 41.68
CA GLY A 1160 17.00 7.53 40.58
C GLY A 1160 15.65 8.24 40.68
N SER A 1161 15.24 8.66 41.88
CA SER A 1161 13.87 9.16 42.15
C SER A 1161 13.75 10.69 42.16
N ALA A 1162 14.88 11.41 42.14
CA ALA A 1162 14.95 12.85 42.46
C ALA A 1162 14.67 13.82 41.28
N LEU A 1163 14.31 13.34 40.08
CA LEU A 1163 14.11 14.21 38.92
C LEU A 1163 12.73 14.89 38.83
N ILE A 1164 11.78 14.58 39.72
CA ILE A 1164 10.40 15.11 39.62
C ILE A 1164 10.13 16.31 40.55
N VAL A 1165 10.90 16.54 41.62
CA VAL A 1165 10.50 17.50 42.68
C VAL A 1165 11.30 18.83 42.70
N ILE A 1166 12.48 18.94 42.09
CA ILE A 1166 13.34 20.15 42.22
C ILE A 1166 12.93 21.31 41.27
N GLY A 1167 11.99 21.11 40.35
CA GLY A 1167 11.59 22.12 39.36
C GLY A 1167 10.81 23.34 39.91
N TRP A 1168 10.25 23.27 41.11
CA TRP A 1168 9.18 24.19 41.52
C TRP A 1168 9.62 25.45 42.32
N LEU A 1169 10.86 25.54 42.80
CA LEU A 1169 11.28 26.63 43.70
C LEU A 1169 12.10 27.77 43.06
N SER A 1170 12.40 27.74 41.75
CA SER A 1170 13.35 28.69 41.13
C SER A 1170 12.76 29.72 40.16
N ALA A 1171 11.43 29.79 39.98
CA ALA A 1171 10.81 30.68 38.98
C ALA A 1171 10.40 32.09 39.48
N SER A 1172 10.59 32.44 40.76
CA SER A 1172 10.00 33.66 41.35
C SER A 1172 10.99 34.78 41.73
N ALA A 1173 12.26 34.73 41.32
CA ALA A 1173 13.20 35.84 41.57
C ALA A 1173 14.11 36.14 40.37
N GLY A 1174 13.77 37.16 39.56
CA GLY A 1174 14.72 37.67 38.57
C GLY A 1174 14.18 38.65 37.51
N ARG A 1175 13.68 39.83 37.89
CA ARG A 1175 13.47 40.95 36.95
C ARG A 1175 14.58 42.02 37.06
N ARG A 1176 15.40 42.10 36.00
CA ARG A 1176 16.11 43.27 35.39
C ARG A 1176 17.19 44.05 36.16
N ARG A 1177 18.40 44.12 35.58
CA ARG A 1177 18.98 45.22 34.74
C ARG A 1177 20.44 44.86 34.34
N ARG A 1178 20.76 44.62 33.06
CA ARG A 1178 21.30 45.52 32.01
C ARG A 1178 22.73 46.06 32.21
N ASN A 1179 23.61 45.62 31.27
CA ASN A 1179 24.75 46.31 30.62
C ASN A 1179 26.05 46.51 31.43
N LYS A 1180 27.28 46.27 30.93
CA LYS A 1180 27.85 46.47 29.58
C LYS A 1180 29.24 45.78 29.43
N ASP A 1181 29.54 45.33 28.21
CA ASP A 1181 30.82 45.27 27.45
C ASP A 1181 32.15 44.81 28.08
N CYS A 1182 32.80 43.77 27.52
CA CYS A 1182 33.90 43.92 26.53
C CYS A 1182 34.59 42.58 26.16
N HIS A 1183 35.06 42.54 24.90
CA HIS A 1183 35.73 41.46 24.15
C HIS A 1183 36.99 40.83 24.77
N ALA A 1184 37.26 39.54 24.47
CA ALA A 1184 38.33 39.08 23.56
C ALA A 1184 38.58 37.55 23.59
N GLU A 1185 38.30 36.90 22.45
CA GLU A 1185 39.18 36.01 21.66
C GLU A 1185 40.16 35.02 22.34
N ARG A 1186 39.96 33.70 22.13
CA ARG A 1186 40.85 32.73 21.41
C ARG A 1186 40.62 31.26 21.80
N GLN A 1187 40.48 30.40 20.78
CA GLN A 1187 40.45 28.92 20.78
C GLN A 1187 41.88 28.30 20.97
N PRO A 1188 42.13 26.97 20.75
CA PRO A 1188 41.60 25.73 21.37
C PRO A 1188 42.72 24.68 21.68
N ALA A 1189 42.39 23.55 22.36
CA ALA A 1189 43.09 22.24 22.26
C ALA A 1189 42.23 21.15 22.95
N LYS A 1190 41.75 20.09 22.26
CA LYS A 1190 42.34 18.72 22.17
C LYS A 1190 42.68 18.14 23.56
N HIS A 1191 42.24 16.96 24.03
CA HIS A 1191 42.24 15.63 23.41
C HIS A 1191 41.51 14.59 24.32
N LEU A 1192 40.87 13.57 23.71
CA LEU A 1192 40.80 12.14 24.11
C LEU A 1192 40.61 11.74 25.59
N ALA A 1193 39.42 11.25 25.92
CA ALA A 1193 39.15 9.85 26.30
C ALA A 1193 37.68 9.55 26.00
#